data_AF-A0AAW3B7X8-F1
#
_entry.id   AF-A0AAW3B7X8-F1
#
_cell.length_a   1.000
_cell.length_b   1.000
_cell.length_c   1.000
_cell.angle_alpha   90.00
_cell.angle_beta   90.00
_cell.angle_gamma   90.00
#
_symmetry.space_group_name_H-M   'P 1'
#
loop_
_entity.id
_entity.type
_entity.pdbx_description
1 polymer ?
#
loop_
_entity_poly.entity_id
_entity_poly.type
_entity_poly.pdbx_seq_one_letter_code
_entity_poly.pdbx_strand_id
1 'polypeptide(L)'
;MHAKEVWSALLRAAECATRKVSGEADTAIENAVANELLRYPHLSSEEATFVRNCAFSLVRFSTLCEGAFQGYRDCYKRNGAYRPSMYLVAYLLIFQYRSLGGATVREMLEGSMPTTRLCEFVEFLLLSESVSRYAVPLWRAVYDDSFIQLHVLALLSSVAADVTHDVLQWFRGQLSQPAVAEECPAAEMAGTLATARLALPPSLSAASPLPVLRSLADTRLPPHEVREMAFTVPEPRLPRIKSRPSPPHIVLKRAPTTPVGFSFHHREGTVSAAYSEKAAECSSSANRNTAQKGAHLTPAQLRTMLSTSKSVPTTTAALRRERCARERLRDNAEKALRELEVAVHDATEFDLWRQAQLEEMERQREMEVVQRHLDSVDAEDRVRAQRERTTQARRQEIQRMKAQHQAEVAANRQEQEHVLRQHEQHAQQLRRKLSRDCAAAVEKAAAKKSAMAAQVKEESEQLRTAAQGVEEQRQAHQVLVIQEVHQLRERLREKQAAMGAERRRAWAEGGADTVLGRTPPAELRGALERLRAEVAAEEDTRRQRVTEVRSRTQEERARLERECLREREKQRQICQAKQTQRMTHKAAMEAGRIEKETARMAQLHEKLEMRRQAKCDAHRAAHEAERQRSNEVLLRTQDGASMERKRWLQYDAGLVRRAECAQLRVLKEAQQCA
;
A
#
# COMPACT_ATOMS: atom_id res chain seq x y z
N MET A 1 14.77 36.73 -9.10
CA MET A 1 15.30 35.43 -8.64
C MET A 1 14.83 34.36 -9.61
N HIS A 2 15.71 33.48 -10.11
CA HIS A 2 15.33 32.38 -11.02
C HIS A 2 14.69 31.21 -10.25
N ALA A 3 13.45 31.41 -9.77
CA ALA A 3 12.79 30.53 -8.81
C ALA A 3 12.72 29.05 -9.23
N LYS A 4 12.50 28.76 -10.51
CA LYS A 4 12.40 27.37 -11.03
C LYS A 4 13.75 26.65 -11.06
N GLU A 5 14.81 27.35 -11.42
CA GLU A 5 16.17 26.82 -11.46
C GLU A 5 16.70 26.62 -10.03
N VAL A 6 16.48 27.61 -9.16
CA VAL A 6 16.78 27.49 -7.72
C VAL A 6 16.01 26.33 -7.08
N TRP A 7 14.73 26.17 -7.40
CA TRP A 7 13.92 25.05 -6.93
C TRP A 7 14.50 23.71 -7.40
N SER A 8 14.86 23.58 -8.68
CA SER A 8 15.42 22.34 -9.23
C SER A 8 16.75 21.95 -8.56
N ALA A 9 17.63 22.93 -8.28
CA ALA A 9 18.88 22.69 -7.58
C ALA A 9 18.66 22.29 -6.11
N LEU A 10 17.71 22.92 -5.42
CA LEU A 10 17.34 22.58 -4.04
C LEU A 10 16.62 21.23 -3.94
N LEU A 11 15.84 20.85 -4.95
CA LEU A 11 15.16 19.56 -4.98
C LEU A 11 16.16 18.40 -4.99
N ARG A 12 17.31 18.55 -5.68
CA ARG A 12 18.42 17.58 -5.61
C ARG A 12 19.01 17.47 -4.21
N ALA A 13 19.19 18.59 -3.51
CA ALA A 13 19.63 18.59 -2.13
C ALA A 13 18.64 17.85 -1.21
N ALA A 14 17.34 18.08 -1.42
CA ALA A 14 16.28 17.37 -0.69
C ALA A 14 16.23 15.87 -1.04
N GLU A 15 16.44 15.48 -2.30
CA GLU A 15 16.56 14.09 -2.72
C GLU A 15 17.71 13.39 -1.98
N CYS A 16 18.89 14.01 -1.93
CA CYS A 16 20.03 13.50 -1.19
C CYS A 16 19.75 13.42 0.32
N ALA A 17 19.12 14.45 0.90
CA ALA A 17 18.72 14.44 2.32
C ALA A 17 17.71 13.33 2.66
N THR A 18 16.78 13.01 1.75
CA THR A 18 15.83 11.89 1.95
C THR A 18 16.49 10.52 1.81
N ARG A 19 17.62 10.40 1.10
CA ARG A 19 18.39 9.16 0.94
C ARG A 19 19.29 8.86 2.13
N LYS A 20 19.68 9.86 2.91
CA LYS A 20 20.60 9.78 4.06
C LYS A 20 20.16 8.96 5.27
N VAL A 21 19.20 8.05 5.12
CA VAL A 21 18.91 7.03 6.15
C VAL A 21 19.99 5.93 6.18
N SER A 22 20.99 5.96 5.29
CA SER A 22 22.12 5.02 5.28
C SER A 22 23.48 5.70 5.01
N GLY A 23 24.13 6.22 6.05
CA GLY A 23 25.60 6.23 6.18
C GLY A 23 26.46 7.11 5.26
N GLU A 24 25.91 7.89 4.33
CA GLU A 24 26.71 8.80 3.49
C GLU A 24 27.02 10.13 4.20
N ALA A 25 28.27 10.61 4.09
CA ALA A 25 28.78 11.78 4.79
C ALA A 25 28.19 13.12 4.28
N ASP A 26 28.17 14.14 5.14
CA ASP A 26 27.75 15.53 4.83
C ASP A 26 28.47 16.14 3.62
N THR A 27 29.72 15.73 3.39
CA THR A 27 30.54 16.11 2.24
C THR A 27 29.99 15.63 0.88
N ALA A 28 29.20 14.56 0.83
CA ALA A 28 28.63 14.06 -0.43
C ALA A 28 27.52 14.95 -0.99
N ILE A 29 26.78 15.66 -0.11
CA ILE A 29 25.66 16.52 -0.51
C ILE A 29 26.17 17.86 -1.02
N GLU A 30 27.18 18.44 -0.36
CA GLU A 30 27.83 19.67 -0.83
C GLU A 30 28.41 19.48 -2.23
N ASN A 31 29.06 18.34 -2.48
CA ASN A 31 29.57 18.00 -3.81
C ASN A 31 28.44 17.76 -4.83
N ALA A 32 27.35 17.11 -4.44
CA ALA A 32 26.20 16.90 -5.32
C ALA A 32 25.53 18.23 -5.73
N VAL A 33 25.37 19.15 -4.78
CA VAL A 33 24.78 20.48 -5.02
C VAL A 33 25.74 21.38 -5.78
N ALA A 34 27.05 21.33 -5.48
CA ALA A 34 28.06 22.04 -6.25
C ALA A 34 28.07 21.58 -7.72
N ASN A 35 27.99 20.28 -7.97
CA ASN A 35 27.91 19.71 -9.32
C ASN A 35 26.60 20.09 -10.04
N GLU A 36 25.47 20.18 -9.32
CA GLU A 36 24.21 20.60 -9.93
C GLU A 36 24.20 22.11 -10.25
N LEU A 37 24.82 22.94 -9.40
CA LEU A 37 24.99 24.37 -9.67
C LEU A 37 25.84 24.64 -10.93
N LEU A 38 26.77 23.75 -11.29
CA LEU A 38 27.52 23.85 -12.55
C LEU A 38 26.62 23.74 -13.79
N ARG A 39 25.43 23.13 -13.67
CA ARG A 39 24.45 23.02 -14.77
C ARG A 39 23.65 24.30 -14.99
N TYR A 40 23.72 25.25 -14.04
CA TYR A 40 22.98 26.51 -14.06
C TYR A 40 23.94 27.71 -13.99
N PRO A 41 24.74 27.97 -15.04
CA PRO A 41 25.76 29.02 -15.05
C PRO A 41 25.20 30.45 -15.02
N HIS A 42 23.89 30.61 -15.22
CA HIS A 42 23.17 31.88 -15.24
C HIS A 42 22.62 32.30 -13.86
N LEU A 43 22.71 31.44 -12.84
CA LEU A 43 22.34 31.80 -11.47
C LEU A 43 23.28 32.90 -10.95
N SER A 44 22.71 33.88 -10.25
CA SER A 44 23.51 34.92 -9.63
C SER A 44 24.39 34.35 -8.50
N SER A 45 25.47 35.04 -8.14
CA SER A 45 26.33 34.63 -7.02
C SER A 45 25.55 34.54 -5.70
N GLU A 46 24.54 35.40 -5.52
CA GLU A 46 23.66 35.40 -4.34
C GLU A 46 22.73 34.19 -4.34
N GLU A 47 22.15 33.84 -5.51
CA GLU A 47 21.28 32.66 -5.68
C GLU A 47 22.06 31.35 -5.46
N ALA A 48 23.27 31.26 -6.01
CA ALA A 48 24.13 30.09 -5.82
C ALA A 48 24.53 29.93 -4.34
N THR A 49 24.81 31.03 -3.65
CA THR A 49 25.12 31.02 -2.21
C THR A 49 23.90 30.63 -1.38
N PHE A 50 22.72 31.15 -1.73
CA PHE A 50 21.45 30.78 -1.12
C PHE A 50 21.17 29.28 -1.27
N VAL A 51 21.35 28.72 -2.48
CA VAL A 51 21.16 27.27 -2.75
C VAL A 51 22.09 26.43 -1.88
N ARG A 52 23.38 26.79 -1.78
CA ARG A 52 24.36 26.09 -0.94
C ARG A 52 23.97 26.13 0.54
N ASN A 53 23.60 27.30 1.06
CA ASN A 53 23.21 27.48 2.46
C ASN A 53 21.93 26.71 2.81
N CYS A 54 20.94 26.74 1.92
CA CYS A 54 19.69 25.99 2.10
C CYS A 54 19.92 24.49 1.99
N ALA A 55 20.75 24.02 1.06
CA ALA A 55 21.10 22.61 0.94
C ALA A 55 21.77 22.07 2.21
N PHE A 56 22.74 22.81 2.76
CA PHE A 56 23.40 22.45 4.02
C PHE A 56 22.40 22.41 5.19
N SER A 57 21.54 23.43 5.28
CA SER A 57 20.55 23.54 6.34
C SER A 57 19.45 22.47 6.25
N LEU A 58 19.03 22.09 5.04
CA LEU A 58 18.08 21.01 4.80
C LEU A 58 18.58 19.66 5.33
N VAL A 59 19.88 19.41 5.25
CA VAL A 59 20.50 18.22 5.83
C VAL A 59 20.44 18.28 7.35
N ARG A 60 20.84 19.42 7.93
CA ARG A 60 20.83 19.66 9.39
C ARG A 60 19.42 19.52 10.00
N PHE A 61 18.38 19.92 9.27
CA PHE A 61 16.98 19.86 9.71
C PHE A 61 16.19 18.73 9.02
N SER A 62 16.87 17.72 8.47
CA SER A 62 16.23 16.62 7.74
C SER A 62 15.28 15.78 8.60
N THR A 63 15.59 15.58 9.88
CA THR A 63 14.73 14.87 10.85
C THR A 63 13.49 15.70 11.20
N LEU A 64 13.59 17.03 11.21
CA LEU A 64 12.47 17.93 11.38
C LEU A 64 11.54 17.88 10.16
N CYS A 65 12.09 17.98 8.96
CA CYS A 65 11.31 17.85 7.73
C CYS A 65 10.66 16.45 7.59
N GLU A 66 11.35 15.39 8.03
CA GLU A 66 10.76 14.04 8.09
C GLU A 66 9.61 13.96 9.10
N GLY A 67 9.76 14.55 10.28
CA GLY A 67 8.69 14.60 11.27
C GLY A 67 7.46 15.36 10.77
N ALA A 68 7.65 16.43 9.99
CA ALA A 68 6.57 17.17 9.34
C ALA A 68 5.86 16.31 8.28
N PHE A 69 6.63 15.63 7.44
CA PHE A 69 6.13 14.73 6.40
C PHE A 69 5.37 13.53 6.99
N GLN A 70 5.95 12.87 7.98
CA GLN A 70 5.35 11.71 8.64
C GLN A 70 4.10 12.12 9.44
N GLY A 71 4.12 13.28 10.10
CA GLY A 71 2.95 13.86 10.75
C GLY A 71 1.80 14.14 9.78
N TYR A 72 2.10 14.70 8.60
CA TYR A 72 1.10 14.88 7.53
C TYR A 72 0.52 13.55 7.05
N ARG A 73 1.39 12.55 6.84
CA ARG A 73 0.97 11.20 6.43
C ARG A 73 0.07 10.55 7.46
N ASP A 74 0.37 10.71 8.74
CA ASP A 74 -0.42 10.14 9.82
C ASP A 74 -1.75 10.88 10.01
N CYS A 75 -1.76 12.21 9.83
CA CYS A 75 -2.96 13.05 9.90
C CYS A 75 -3.95 12.76 8.75
N TYR A 76 -3.48 12.74 7.49
CA TYR A 76 -4.33 12.60 6.30
C TYR A 76 -4.34 11.20 5.67
N LYS A 77 -3.63 10.23 6.27
CA LYS A 77 -3.51 8.84 5.79
C LYS A 77 -3.06 8.73 4.32
N ARG A 78 -2.08 9.56 3.92
CA ARG A 78 -1.59 9.67 2.54
C ARG A 78 -0.38 8.77 2.25
N ASN A 79 -0.22 8.40 0.98
CA ASN A 79 0.94 7.65 0.47
C ASN A 79 2.19 8.54 0.42
N GLY A 80 3.39 7.97 0.58
CA GLY A 80 4.66 8.71 0.68
C GLY A 80 5.23 9.27 -0.63
N ALA A 81 4.38 9.70 -1.56
CA ALA A 81 4.82 10.32 -2.82
C ALA A 81 5.23 11.79 -2.58
N TYR A 82 6.15 12.32 -3.41
CA TYR A 82 6.68 13.70 -3.34
C TYR A 82 7.44 14.04 -2.05
N ARG A 83 8.02 13.04 -1.37
CA ARG A 83 8.78 13.21 -0.12
C ARG A 83 9.89 14.30 -0.21
N PRO A 84 10.74 14.34 -1.26
CA PRO A 84 11.76 15.40 -1.37
C PRO A 84 11.15 16.80 -1.50
N SER A 85 10.10 16.95 -2.32
CA SER A 85 9.40 18.23 -2.47
C SER A 85 8.77 18.68 -1.15
N MET A 86 8.09 17.79 -0.41
CA MET A 86 7.47 18.10 0.88
C MET A 86 8.50 18.51 1.96
N TYR A 87 9.68 17.89 1.97
CA TYR A 87 10.78 18.30 2.85
C TYR A 87 11.22 19.74 2.57
N LEU A 88 11.37 20.06 1.29
CA LEU A 88 11.79 21.38 0.84
C LEU A 88 10.71 22.42 1.17
N VAL A 89 9.43 22.12 0.91
CA VAL A 89 8.30 22.99 1.30
C VAL A 89 8.31 23.26 2.81
N ALA A 90 8.44 22.23 3.64
CA ALA A 90 8.46 22.39 5.09
C ALA A 90 9.63 23.29 5.54
N TYR A 91 10.83 23.05 5.01
CA TYR A 91 12.00 23.86 5.34
C TYR A 91 11.82 25.32 4.92
N LEU A 92 11.37 25.57 3.70
CA LEU A 92 11.18 26.93 3.18
C LEU A 92 10.14 27.71 3.99
N LEU A 93 9.02 27.07 4.34
CA LEU A 93 7.96 27.73 5.12
C LEU A 93 8.37 27.99 6.57
N ILE A 94 9.09 27.06 7.21
CA ILE A 94 9.49 27.20 8.62
C ILE A 94 10.62 28.22 8.77
N PHE A 95 11.64 28.17 7.91
CA PHE A 95 12.89 28.89 8.14
C PHE A 95 13.20 30.01 7.12
N GLN A 96 12.64 29.97 5.92
CA GLN A 96 13.00 30.90 4.83
C GLN A 96 11.83 31.76 4.32
N TYR A 97 10.63 31.62 4.87
CA TYR A 97 9.47 32.36 4.35
C TYR A 97 9.65 33.87 4.48
N ARG A 98 10.17 34.33 5.63
CA ARG A 98 10.38 35.77 5.88
C ARG A 98 11.50 36.38 5.05
N SER A 99 12.52 35.60 4.67
CA SER A 99 13.63 36.06 3.85
C SER A 99 13.25 36.08 2.36
N LEU A 100 12.44 35.12 1.89
CA LEU A 100 12.06 34.98 0.49
C LEU A 100 10.81 35.78 0.10
N GLY A 101 9.85 35.91 1.02
CA GLY A 101 8.55 36.53 0.77
C GLY A 101 7.58 35.64 -0.02
N GLY A 102 6.29 35.95 0.06
CA GLY A 102 5.21 35.11 -0.49
C GLY A 102 5.21 34.99 -2.03
N ALA A 103 5.64 36.02 -2.77
CA ALA A 103 5.72 35.97 -4.24
C ALA A 103 6.78 34.96 -4.72
N THR A 104 7.98 35.04 -4.16
CA THR A 104 9.09 34.13 -4.47
C THR A 104 8.76 32.69 -4.08
N VAL A 105 8.19 32.49 -2.88
CA VAL A 105 7.79 31.16 -2.40
C VAL A 105 6.70 30.57 -3.31
N ARG A 106 5.72 31.35 -3.77
CA ARG A 106 4.73 30.88 -4.75
C ARG A 106 5.37 30.37 -6.04
N GLU A 107 6.25 31.17 -6.64
CA GLU A 107 6.92 30.80 -7.90
C GLU A 107 7.80 29.54 -7.73
N MET A 108 8.42 29.37 -6.56
CA MET A 108 9.20 28.18 -6.25
C MET A 108 8.32 26.93 -6.04
N LEU A 109 7.14 27.09 -5.43
CA LEU A 109 6.22 25.98 -5.15
C LEU A 109 5.36 25.60 -6.37
N GLU A 110 5.24 26.47 -7.36
CA GLU A 110 4.45 26.21 -8.57
C GLU A 110 5.02 25.02 -9.36
N GLY A 111 4.19 23.99 -9.59
CA GLY A 111 4.60 22.77 -10.29
C GLY A 111 5.48 21.81 -9.46
N SER A 112 5.74 22.11 -8.18
CA SER A 112 6.54 21.25 -7.29
C SER A 112 5.91 19.88 -7.02
N MET A 113 4.57 19.83 -6.97
CA MET A 113 3.73 18.67 -6.74
C MET A 113 2.27 19.01 -7.13
N PRO A 114 1.34 18.04 -7.21
CA PRO A 114 -0.06 18.33 -7.53
C PRO A 114 -0.65 19.39 -6.60
N THR A 115 -1.26 20.44 -7.17
CA THR A 115 -1.74 21.63 -6.44
C THR A 115 -2.64 21.29 -5.25
N THR A 116 -3.50 20.27 -5.40
CA THR A 116 -4.36 19.78 -4.31
C THR A 116 -3.55 19.27 -3.11
N ARG A 117 -2.47 18.52 -3.37
CA ARG A 117 -1.59 17.98 -2.33
C ARG A 117 -0.70 19.05 -1.72
N LEU A 118 -0.24 20.01 -2.52
CA LEU A 118 0.51 21.16 -2.02
C LEU A 118 -0.34 21.94 -1.02
N CYS A 119 -1.57 22.29 -1.40
CA CYS A 119 -2.51 22.99 -0.52
C CYS A 119 -2.78 22.22 0.77
N GLU A 120 -3.07 20.92 0.70
CA GLU A 120 -3.28 20.08 1.89
C GLU A 120 -2.07 20.04 2.82
N PHE A 121 -0.86 19.96 2.27
CA PHE A 121 0.37 19.88 3.06
C PHE A 121 0.71 21.23 3.72
N VAL A 122 0.55 22.33 3.00
CA VAL A 122 0.74 23.67 3.57
C VAL A 122 -0.32 23.95 4.64
N GLU A 123 -1.58 23.60 4.40
CA GLU A 123 -2.66 23.73 5.38
C GLU A 123 -2.39 22.92 6.65
N PHE A 124 -1.87 21.70 6.51
CA PHE A 124 -1.41 20.90 7.66
C PHE A 124 -0.36 21.64 8.50
N LEU A 125 0.66 22.23 7.86
CA LEU A 125 1.76 22.93 8.55
C LEU A 125 1.30 24.20 9.27
N LEU A 126 0.27 24.86 8.77
CA LEU A 126 -0.27 26.09 9.37
C LEU A 126 -1.29 25.81 10.50
N LEU A 127 -1.89 24.62 10.53
CA LEU A 127 -2.81 24.20 11.58
C LEU A 127 -2.05 23.74 12.83
N SER A 128 -1.90 24.65 13.79
CA SER A 128 -1.21 24.40 15.06
C SER A 128 -1.69 23.12 15.78
N GLU A 129 -2.99 22.83 15.78
CA GLU A 129 -3.56 21.62 16.39
C GLU A 129 -3.06 20.33 15.72
N SER A 130 -3.03 20.32 14.38
CA SER A 130 -2.59 19.18 13.58
C SER A 130 -1.08 18.92 13.75
N VAL A 131 -0.27 19.98 13.69
CA VAL A 131 1.18 19.90 13.91
C VAL A 131 1.49 19.44 15.33
N SER A 132 0.82 20.02 16.34
CA SER A 132 1.01 19.67 17.74
C SER A 132 0.65 18.21 18.04
N ARG A 133 -0.37 17.67 17.37
CA ARG A 133 -0.82 16.30 17.58
C ARG A 133 0.01 15.25 16.85
N TYR A 134 0.47 15.55 15.63
CA TYR A 134 1.08 14.55 14.74
C TYR A 134 2.56 14.75 14.44
N ALA A 135 3.07 15.99 14.39
CA ALA A 135 4.48 16.28 14.08
C ALA A 135 5.33 16.53 15.33
N VAL A 136 4.83 17.26 16.32
CA VAL A 136 5.56 17.57 17.56
C VAL A 136 6.02 16.32 18.33
N PRO A 137 5.23 15.24 18.47
CA PRO A 137 5.71 14.01 19.12
C PRO A 137 6.91 13.38 18.41
N LEU A 138 6.99 13.51 17.08
CA LEU A 138 8.10 13.00 16.28
C LEU A 138 9.33 13.89 16.42
N TRP A 139 9.15 15.21 16.46
CA TRP A 139 10.26 16.15 16.68
C TRP A 139 10.85 16.05 18.08
N ARG A 140 10.02 15.84 19.11
CA ARG A 140 10.46 15.64 20.50
C ARG A 140 11.34 14.41 20.72
N ALA A 141 11.36 13.47 19.76
CA ALA A 141 12.28 12.34 19.83
C ALA A 141 13.74 12.74 19.52
N VAL A 142 13.96 13.92 18.91
CA VAL A 142 15.27 14.35 18.40
C VAL A 142 15.66 15.75 18.88
N TYR A 143 14.70 16.65 19.10
CA TYR A 143 14.93 18.04 19.46
C TYR A 143 14.29 18.40 20.80
N ASP A 144 14.92 19.36 21.50
CA ASP A 144 14.41 19.89 22.77
C ASP A 144 13.09 20.66 22.59
N ASP A 145 12.22 20.60 23.59
CA ASP A 145 10.91 21.26 23.54
C ASP A 145 11.04 22.79 23.40
N SER A 146 12.05 23.40 24.02
CA SER A 146 12.35 24.83 23.89
C SER A 146 12.71 25.22 22.45
N PHE A 147 13.47 24.38 21.76
CA PHE A 147 13.80 24.58 20.35
C PHE A 147 12.55 24.47 19.47
N ILE A 148 11.72 23.44 19.68
CA ILE A 148 10.48 23.23 18.91
C ILE A 148 9.52 24.40 19.11
N GLN A 149 9.31 24.85 20.34
CA GLN A 149 8.38 25.95 20.63
C GLN A 149 8.89 27.27 20.03
N LEU A 150 10.14 27.64 20.28
CA LEU A 150 10.67 28.96 19.91
C LEU A 150 11.10 29.08 18.44
N HIS A 151 11.62 28.00 17.83
CA HIS A 151 12.27 28.06 16.52
C HIS A 151 11.51 27.30 15.43
N VAL A 152 10.39 26.64 15.76
CA VAL A 152 9.58 25.91 14.78
C VAL A 152 8.13 26.37 14.84
N LEU A 153 7.47 26.17 15.99
CA LEU A 153 6.06 26.53 16.16
C LEU A 153 5.84 28.03 16.18
N ALA A 154 6.67 28.78 16.91
CA ALA A 154 6.58 30.24 16.91
C ALA A 154 6.82 30.82 15.51
N LEU A 155 7.81 30.32 14.76
CA LEU A 155 8.08 30.78 13.39
C LEU A 155 6.91 30.47 12.46
N LEU A 156 6.37 29.24 12.48
CA LEU A 156 5.18 28.86 11.70
C LEU A 156 3.97 29.73 12.05
N SER A 157 3.69 29.95 13.34
CA SER A 157 2.58 30.79 13.76
C SER A 157 2.74 32.24 13.32
N SER A 158 3.99 32.74 13.29
CA SER A 158 4.33 34.11 12.91
C SER A 158 4.18 34.40 11.41
N VAL A 159 4.15 33.37 10.57
CA VAL A 159 3.97 33.48 9.11
C VAL A 159 2.65 32.90 8.63
N ALA A 160 1.83 32.32 9.53
CA ALA A 160 0.65 31.56 9.14
C ALA A 160 -0.39 32.40 8.40
N ALA A 161 -0.63 33.65 8.82
CA ALA A 161 -1.56 34.56 8.15
C ALA A 161 -1.07 34.90 6.73
N ASP A 162 0.21 35.26 6.60
CA ASP A 162 0.83 35.65 5.34
C ASP A 162 0.88 34.48 4.36
N VAL A 163 1.30 33.28 4.79
CA VAL A 163 1.32 32.07 3.94
C VAL A 163 -0.10 31.68 3.51
N THR A 164 -1.10 31.87 4.39
CA THR A 164 -2.50 31.57 4.04
C THR A 164 -2.99 32.48 2.91
N HIS A 165 -2.69 33.78 2.98
CA HIS A 165 -3.11 34.73 1.96
C HIS A 165 -2.29 34.61 0.68
N ASP A 166 -0.95 34.62 0.80
CA ASP A 166 -0.06 34.69 -0.35
C ASP A 166 0.03 33.36 -1.08
N VAL A 167 0.07 32.23 -0.37
CA VAL A 167 0.35 30.91 -0.97
C VAL A 167 -0.93 30.09 -1.10
N LEU A 168 -1.65 29.83 0.00
CA LEU A 168 -2.82 28.93 -0.02
C LEU A 168 -4.00 29.48 -0.85
N GLN A 169 -4.39 30.73 -0.64
CA GLN A 169 -5.50 31.33 -1.40
C GLN A 169 -5.19 31.44 -2.89
N TRP A 170 -3.94 31.74 -3.25
CA TRP A 170 -3.50 31.81 -4.65
C TRP A 170 -3.62 30.45 -5.37
N PHE A 171 -3.10 29.38 -4.78
CA PHE A 171 -3.22 28.03 -5.36
C PHE A 171 -4.66 27.50 -5.38
N ARG A 172 -5.49 27.86 -4.39
CA ARG A 172 -6.94 27.55 -4.40
C ARG A 172 -7.69 28.29 -5.52
N GLY A 173 -7.28 29.51 -5.83
CA GLY A 173 -7.78 30.28 -6.97
C GLY A 173 -7.52 29.59 -8.31
N GLN A 174 -6.36 28.95 -8.49
CA GLN A 174 -6.04 28.19 -9.70
C GLN A 174 -6.90 26.92 -9.87
N LEU A 175 -7.24 26.24 -8.77
CA LEU A 175 -8.10 25.04 -8.77
C LEU A 175 -9.55 25.33 -9.20
N SER A 176 -9.96 26.60 -9.15
CA SER A 176 -11.34 27.05 -9.45
C SER A 176 -11.55 27.41 -10.93
N GLN A 177 -10.48 27.45 -11.74
CA GLN A 177 -10.59 27.55 -13.19
C GLN A 177 -10.76 26.13 -13.77
N PRO A 178 -11.68 25.91 -14.74
CA PRO A 178 -11.86 24.60 -15.36
C PRO A 178 -10.59 24.26 -16.14
N ALA A 179 -9.70 23.50 -15.49
CA ALA A 179 -8.46 23.06 -16.07
C ALA A 179 -8.77 22.13 -17.24
N VAL A 180 -8.46 22.61 -18.45
CA VAL A 180 -8.11 21.76 -19.59
C VAL A 180 -7.08 20.76 -19.08
N ALA A 181 -7.35 19.48 -19.28
CA ALA A 181 -6.48 18.39 -18.85
C ALA A 181 -5.12 18.51 -19.54
N GLU A 182 -4.17 19.14 -18.86
CA GLU A 182 -2.76 19.12 -19.23
C GLU A 182 -2.11 17.93 -18.51
N GLU A 183 -1.86 16.87 -19.26
CA GLU A 183 -0.98 15.78 -18.86
C GLU A 183 0.40 16.35 -18.51
N CYS A 184 0.96 15.96 -17.38
CA CYS A 184 2.33 16.30 -17.01
C CYS A 184 3.31 15.87 -18.12
N PRO A 185 4.15 16.76 -18.69
CA PRO A 185 5.23 16.32 -19.54
C PRO A 185 6.45 15.94 -18.69
N ALA A 186 6.97 14.74 -18.93
CA ALA A 186 8.37 14.43 -18.64
C ALA A 186 9.25 15.29 -19.57
N ALA A 187 10.34 15.81 -19.03
CA ALA A 187 11.27 16.72 -19.69
C ALA A 187 11.84 16.14 -21.01
N GLU A 188 11.83 16.96 -22.06
CA GLU A 188 12.99 17.21 -22.94
C GLU A 188 12.76 18.47 -23.80
N MET A 189 13.61 19.46 -23.52
CA MET A 189 14.21 20.51 -24.34
C MET A 189 13.48 21.15 -25.55
N ALA A 190 13.43 22.48 -25.44
CA ALA A 190 13.73 23.51 -26.45
C ALA A 190 12.70 23.81 -27.56
N GLY A 191 12.33 25.09 -27.65
CA GLY A 191 11.91 25.67 -28.93
C GLY A 191 10.84 26.76 -28.87
N THR A 192 11.28 27.98 -28.55
CA THR A 192 10.89 29.24 -29.23
C THR A 192 9.45 29.78 -29.19
N LEU A 193 9.41 30.99 -28.64
CA LEU A 193 8.73 32.19 -29.14
C LEU A 193 7.21 32.33 -28.98
N ALA A 194 6.89 33.30 -28.12
CA ALA A 194 5.66 34.04 -28.05
C ALA A 194 5.12 34.44 -29.44
N THR A 195 3.81 34.31 -29.63
CA THR A 195 3.08 35.21 -30.53
C THR A 195 1.60 35.29 -30.14
N ALA A 196 1.20 36.53 -29.82
CA ALA A 196 -0.10 37.14 -30.03
C ALA A 196 -1.35 36.25 -29.93
N ARG A 197 -2.09 36.41 -28.82
CA ARG A 197 -3.54 36.20 -28.80
C ARG A 197 -4.20 37.26 -29.69
N LEU A 198 -4.35 36.95 -30.97
CA LEU A 198 -5.32 37.59 -31.83
C LEU A 198 -6.63 36.80 -31.72
N ALA A 199 -7.66 37.50 -31.23
CA ALA A 199 -9.04 37.08 -31.35
C ALA A 199 -9.39 36.92 -32.83
N LEU A 200 -9.94 35.77 -33.21
CA LEU A 200 -10.65 35.58 -34.48
C LEU A 200 -12.10 35.15 -34.21
N PRO A 201 -13.06 35.63 -35.00
CA PRO A 201 -14.50 35.59 -34.71
C PRO A 201 -15.15 34.28 -35.16
N PRO A 202 -16.41 34.01 -34.76
CA PRO A 202 -17.12 32.80 -35.17
C PRO A 202 -17.57 32.91 -36.62
N SER A 203 -17.11 31.99 -37.48
CA SER A 203 -17.61 31.86 -38.84
C SER A 203 -18.85 30.97 -38.90
N LEU A 204 -19.97 31.58 -39.25
CA LEU A 204 -21.18 30.92 -39.74
C LEU A 204 -20.97 30.51 -41.22
N SER A 205 -21.38 29.28 -41.57
CA SER A 205 -22.37 28.99 -42.64
C SER A 205 -22.11 27.71 -43.44
N ALA A 206 -23.23 27.05 -43.74
CA ALA A 206 -23.57 26.20 -44.89
C ALA A 206 -23.06 24.74 -44.98
N ALA A 207 -23.89 23.85 -44.43
CA ALA A 207 -24.62 22.79 -45.16
C ALA A 207 -23.93 22.04 -46.33
N SER A 208 -23.55 20.79 -46.10
CA SER A 208 -23.89 19.63 -46.96
C SER A 208 -23.58 18.30 -46.24
N PRO A 209 -24.11 17.15 -46.68
CA PRO A 209 -24.94 16.26 -45.91
C PRO A 209 -24.15 15.24 -45.06
N LEU A 210 -24.84 14.78 -44.02
CA LEU A 210 -24.50 13.63 -43.18
C LEU A 210 -23.86 12.46 -43.97
N PRO A 211 -22.80 11.87 -43.42
CA PRO A 211 -22.66 10.43 -43.40
C PRO A 211 -22.86 9.95 -41.96
N VAL A 212 -23.99 9.27 -41.75
CA VAL A 212 -24.20 8.15 -40.84
C VAL A 212 -23.29 8.14 -39.60
N LEU A 213 -23.89 8.48 -38.45
CA LEU A 213 -23.42 8.15 -37.10
C LEU A 213 -22.98 6.68 -37.06
N ARG A 214 -21.67 6.44 -37.20
CA ARG A 214 -21.06 5.23 -36.69
C ARG A 214 -21.14 5.30 -35.18
N SER A 215 -21.71 4.24 -34.61
CA SER A 215 -21.82 4.00 -33.19
C SER A 215 -20.55 4.41 -32.45
N LEU A 216 -20.75 5.13 -31.35
CA LEU A 216 -19.80 5.21 -30.25
C LEU A 216 -19.65 3.80 -29.67
N ALA A 217 -18.86 2.99 -30.35
CA ALA A 217 -18.28 1.78 -29.81
C ALA A 217 -17.18 2.20 -28.83
N ASP A 218 -17.29 1.66 -27.63
CA ASP A 218 -16.23 1.48 -26.65
C ASP A 218 -15.52 2.75 -26.17
N THR A 219 -16.21 3.47 -25.27
CA THR A 219 -15.52 3.88 -24.04
C THR A 219 -14.87 2.64 -23.45
N ARG A 220 -13.56 2.50 -23.68
CA ARG A 220 -12.71 1.43 -23.14
C ARG A 220 -12.77 1.48 -21.63
N LEU A 221 -13.74 0.76 -21.09
CA LEU A 221 -13.75 0.40 -19.68
C LEU A 221 -12.51 -0.47 -19.44
N PRO A 222 -11.78 -0.26 -18.34
CA PRO A 222 -10.69 -1.15 -17.95
C PRO A 222 -11.16 -2.62 -17.96
N PRO A 223 -10.26 -3.58 -18.21
CA PRO A 223 -10.58 -5.01 -18.18
C PRO A 223 -11.36 -5.38 -16.92
N HIS A 224 -12.23 -6.39 -17.03
CA HIS A 224 -13.11 -6.82 -15.95
C HIS A 224 -12.37 -7.02 -14.63
N GLU A 225 -11.15 -7.58 -14.67
CA GLU A 225 -10.34 -7.82 -13.47
C GLU A 225 -9.94 -6.52 -12.75
N VAL A 226 -9.70 -5.43 -13.49
CA VAL A 226 -9.34 -4.11 -12.92
C VAL A 226 -10.56 -3.44 -12.30
N ARG A 227 -11.75 -3.68 -12.83
CA ARG A 227 -13.01 -3.14 -12.30
C ARG A 227 -13.41 -3.85 -11.02
N GLU A 228 -13.20 -5.16 -10.92
CA GLU A 228 -13.40 -5.90 -9.67
C GLU A 228 -12.44 -5.44 -8.56
N MET A 229 -11.17 -5.15 -8.88
CA MET A 229 -10.22 -4.64 -7.88
C MET A 229 -10.48 -3.19 -7.41
N ALA A 230 -11.27 -2.40 -8.14
CA ALA A 230 -11.69 -1.07 -7.71
C ALA A 230 -12.96 -1.11 -6.82
N PHE A 231 -13.73 -2.20 -6.89
CA PHE A 231 -14.91 -2.46 -6.06
C PHE A 231 -14.69 -3.51 -4.97
N THR A 232 -13.51 -4.14 -4.89
CA THR A 232 -13.06 -4.78 -3.66
C THR A 232 -12.88 -3.71 -2.61
N VAL A 233 -13.91 -3.53 -1.77
CA VAL A 233 -13.71 -3.01 -0.41
C VAL A 233 -12.52 -3.79 0.13
N PRO A 234 -11.41 -3.13 0.54
CA PRO A 234 -10.34 -3.86 1.19
C PRO A 234 -10.98 -4.64 2.31
N GLU A 235 -10.84 -5.98 2.31
CA GLU A 235 -11.38 -6.85 3.36
C GLU A 235 -11.19 -6.12 4.68
N PRO A 236 -12.23 -5.98 5.53
CA PRO A 236 -12.07 -5.35 6.82
C PRO A 236 -10.90 -6.06 7.47
N ARG A 237 -9.77 -5.35 7.59
CA ARG A 237 -8.53 -5.91 8.11
C ARG A 237 -8.94 -6.68 9.35
N LEU A 238 -8.65 -7.99 9.38
CA LEU A 238 -8.85 -8.84 10.55
C LEU A 238 -8.55 -7.96 11.76
N PRO A 239 -9.50 -7.83 12.72
CA PRO A 239 -9.37 -6.89 13.82
C PRO A 239 -7.95 -7.00 14.31
N ARG A 240 -7.19 -5.91 14.13
CA ARG A 240 -5.77 -5.89 14.43
C ARG A 240 -5.68 -6.57 15.78
N ILE A 241 -4.92 -7.68 15.87
CA ILE A 241 -4.50 -8.18 17.16
C ILE A 241 -3.86 -6.95 17.77
N LYS A 242 -4.61 -6.26 18.64
CA LYS A 242 -4.05 -5.24 19.50
C LYS A 242 -2.92 -6.03 20.10
N SER A 243 -1.67 -5.67 19.77
CA SER A 243 -0.56 -6.08 20.59
C SER A 243 -1.06 -5.71 21.96
N ARG A 244 -1.47 -6.74 22.71
CA ARG A 244 -1.87 -6.61 24.10
C ARG A 244 -0.79 -5.69 24.65
N PRO A 245 -1.14 -4.53 25.24
CA PRO A 245 -0.14 -3.62 25.76
C PRO A 245 0.88 -4.51 26.42
N SER A 246 2.13 -4.49 25.91
CA SER A 246 3.17 -5.39 26.38
C SER A 246 3.00 -5.41 27.88
N PRO A 247 2.71 -6.58 28.50
CA PRO A 247 2.44 -6.60 29.93
C PRO A 247 3.55 -5.76 30.54
N PRO A 248 3.21 -4.76 31.39
CA PRO A 248 4.20 -3.81 31.91
C PRO A 248 5.39 -4.65 32.31
N HIS A 249 6.59 -4.26 31.90
CA HIS A 249 7.80 -5.03 32.13
C HIS A 249 7.83 -5.35 33.62
N ILE A 250 7.29 -6.51 34.00
CA ILE A 250 7.33 -7.01 35.36
C ILE A 250 8.78 -7.44 35.39
N VAL A 251 9.61 -6.53 35.89
CA VAL A 251 10.84 -6.90 36.55
C VAL A 251 10.40 -7.96 37.54
N LEU A 252 10.50 -9.22 37.14
CA LEU A 252 10.45 -10.35 38.05
C LEU A 252 11.62 -10.08 38.98
N LYS A 253 11.33 -9.39 40.09
CA LYS A 253 12.19 -9.37 41.25
C LYS A 253 12.36 -10.83 41.58
N ARG A 254 13.50 -11.40 41.15
CA ARG A 254 13.95 -12.70 41.63
C ARG A 254 13.85 -12.61 43.14
N ALA A 255 13.07 -13.49 43.74
CA ALA A 255 13.15 -13.69 45.18
C ALA A 255 14.63 -13.89 45.52
N PRO A 256 15.17 -13.25 46.57
CA PRO A 256 16.55 -13.45 46.94
C PRO A 256 16.75 -14.95 47.14
N THR A 257 17.65 -15.54 46.35
CA THR A 257 18.15 -16.88 46.60
C THR A 257 18.70 -16.87 48.02
N THR A 258 18.01 -17.55 48.94
CA THR A 258 18.59 -17.86 50.24
C THR A 258 19.87 -18.64 49.97
N PRO A 259 21.04 -18.17 50.43
CA PRO A 259 22.25 -18.95 50.28
C PRO A 259 22.03 -20.24 51.05
N VAL A 260 22.14 -21.37 50.33
CA VAL A 260 22.28 -22.68 50.94
C VAL A 260 23.58 -22.60 51.73
N GLY A 261 23.47 -22.36 53.03
CA GLY A 261 24.58 -22.40 53.94
C GLY A 261 25.17 -23.80 53.89
N PHE A 262 26.30 -23.93 53.21
CA PHE A 262 27.23 -25.02 53.46
C PHE A 262 27.77 -24.82 54.88
N SER A 263 27.16 -25.47 55.86
CA SER A 263 27.84 -25.70 57.14
C SER A 263 28.81 -26.85 56.94
N PHE A 264 30.09 -26.52 56.78
CA PHE A 264 31.14 -27.49 57.03
C PHE A 264 31.01 -27.94 58.48
N HIS A 265 30.84 -29.24 58.71
CA HIS A 265 30.99 -29.82 60.06
C HIS A 265 32.44 -29.63 60.50
N HIS A 266 32.71 -28.50 61.16
CA HIS A 266 33.92 -28.30 61.92
C HIS A 266 33.80 -29.17 63.18
N ARG A 267 34.50 -30.31 63.17
CA ARG A 267 34.70 -31.13 64.35
C ARG A 267 35.76 -30.41 65.20
N GLU A 268 35.32 -29.64 66.17
CA GLU A 268 36.16 -29.30 67.32
C GLU A 268 35.74 -30.18 68.48
N GLY A 269 36.65 -31.07 68.86
CA GLY A 269 36.55 -31.80 70.11
C GLY A 269 37.00 -30.91 71.25
N THR A 270 36.15 -30.76 72.26
CA THR A 270 36.58 -30.44 73.62
C THR A 270 35.73 -31.21 74.61
N VAL A 271 36.44 -31.79 75.56
CA VAL A 271 36.02 -32.71 76.61
C VAL A 271 35.68 -31.90 77.87
N SER A 272 34.62 -32.35 78.56
CA SER A 272 34.39 -32.32 80.02
C SER A 272 33.84 -31.06 80.74
N ALA A 273 32.76 -31.35 81.48
CA ALA A 273 32.33 -30.94 82.83
C ALA A 273 32.02 -29.45 83.14
N ALA A 274 30.74 -29.15 83.34
CA ALA A 274 30.10 -29.08 84.67
C ALA A 274 28.61 -28.67 84.59
N TYR A 275 27.79 -29.31 85.44
CA TYR A 275 26.44 -29.03 85.97
C TYR A 275 25.93 -27.56 85.90
N SER A 276 24.62 -27.23 85.83
CA SER A 276 23.44 -27.78 86.53
C SER A 276 22.11 -27.28 85.90
N GLU A 277 21.03 -27.99 86.23
CA GLU A 277 19.62 -27.54 86.27
C GLU A 277 18.89 -27.17 84.97
N LYS A 278 18.30 -28.20 84.33
CA LYS A 278 16.93 -28.18 83.76
C LYS A 278 16.46 -29.57 83.31
N ALA A 279 16.76 -30.58 84.12
CA ALA A 279 16.26 -31.94 83.93
C ALA A 279 15.55 -32.41 85.21
N ALA A 280 14.45 -31.74 85.57
CA ALA A 280 13.57 -32.17 86.65
C ALA A 280 12.18 -31.50 86.57
N GLU A 281 11.50 -31.53 85.42
CA GLU A 281 10.13 -31.02 85.32
C GLU A 281 9.26 -31.61 84.18
N CYS A 282 9.58 -32.80 83.68
CA CYS A 282 8.76 -33.49 82.66
C CYS A 282 8.37 -34.92 83.07
N SER A 283 8.19 -35.15 84.37
CA SER A 283 7.72 -36.42 84.93
C SER A 283 6.62 -36.19 85.97
N SER A 284 5.56 -35.47 85.60
CA SER A 284 4.33 -35.36 86.40
C SER A 284 3.15 -34.76 85.61
N SER A 285 2.63 -35.48 84.62
CA SER A 285 1.21 -35.31 84.21
C SER A 285 0.66 -36.48 83.39
N ALA A 286 0.84 -37.70 83.91
CA ALA A 286 -0.08 -38.79 83.60
C ALA A 286 -1.38 -38.58 84.40
N ASN A 287 -2.33 -37.82 83.84
CA ASN A 287 -3.80 -37.92 83.99
C ASN A 287 -4.48 -36.58 83.73
N ARG A 288 -4.78 -36.29 82.46
CA ARG A 288 -5.99 -35.54 82.08
C ARG A 288 -6.50 -36.06 80.73
N ASN A 289 -7.29 -37.13 80.80
CA ASN A 289 -8.26 -37.43 79.75
C ASN A 289 -9.40 -36.40 79.83
N THR A 290 -9.33 -35.35 79.02
CA THR A 290 -10.53 -34.63 78.54
C THR A 290 -10.21 -33.89 77.23
N ALA A 291 -10.74 -34.44 76.14
CA ALA A 291 -11.20 -33.74 74.93
C ALA A 291 -10.33 -32.58 74.39
N GLN A 292 -9.25 -32.92 73.67
CA GLN A 292 -8.82 -32.10 72.54
C GLN A 292 -8.78 -32.97 71.28
N LYS A 293 -9.81 -32.76 70.46
CA LYS A 293 -9.90 -33.24 69.08
C LYS A 293 -8.58 -32.93 68.37
N GLY A 294 -7.82 -33.97 68.03
CA GLY A 294 -6.88 -33.88 66.93
C GLY A 294 -7.65 -33.34 65.72
N ALA A 295 -7.07 -32.38 65.02
CA ALA A 295 -7.69 -31.75 63.86
C ALA A 295 -7.96 -32.82 62.79
N HIS A 296 -9.14 -33.44 62.84
CA HIS A 296 -9.63 -34.31 61.80
C HIS A 296 -9.81 -33.45 60.55
N LEU A 297 -8.97 -33.69 59.55
CA LEU A 297 -9.14 -33.15 58.21
C LEU A 297 -10.55 -33.47 57.75
N THR A 298 -11.28 -32.46 57.30
CA THR A 298 -12.68 -32.64 56.88
C THR A 298 -12.77 -33.59 55.69
N PRO A 299 -13.84 -34.39 55.55
CA PRO A 299 -14.02 -35.29 54.40
C PRO A 299 -13.92 -34.57 53.05
N ALA A 300 -14.26 -33.28 52.99
CA ALA A 300 -14.12 -32.43 51.80
C ALA A 300 -12.65 -32.13 51.46
N GLN A 301 -11.80 -31.91 52.47
CA GLN A 301 -10.34 -31.72 52.31
C GLN A 301 -9.64 -33.01 51.90
N LEU A 302 -10.06 -34.15 52.46
CA LEU A 302 -9.58 -35.47 52.03
C LEU A 302 -9.99 -35.79 50.59
N ARG A 303 -11.24 -35.50 50.19
CA ARG A 303 -11.69 -35.69 48.80
C ARG A 303 -10.98 -34.77 47.81
N THR A 304 -10.65 -33.54 48.18
CA THR A 304 -9.88 -32.63 47.30
C THR A 304 -8.41 -33.02 47.21
N MET A 305 -7.81 -33.56 48.27
CA MET A 305 -6.46 -34.12 48.21
C MET A 305 -6.40 -35.44 47.41
N LEU A 306 -7.45 -36.27 47.48
CA LEU A 306 -7.54 -37.51 46.71
C LEU A 306 -7.92 -37.27 45.24
N SER A 307 -8.71 -36.23 44.93
CA SER A 307 -9.08 -35.87 43.56
C SER A 307 -8.01 -35.07 42.81
N THR A 308 -7.10 -34.42 43.55
CA THR A 308 -5.89 -33.85 42.97
C THR A 308 -4.81 -34.91 42.93
N SER A 309 -4.84 -35.75 41.90
CA SER A 309 -3.75 -36.67 41.57
C SER A 309 -2.50 -35.89 41.14
N LYS A 310 -1.82 -35.26 42.11
CA LYS A 310 -0.43 -34.87 41.93
C LYS A 310 0.33 -36.17 41.81
N SER A 311 0.79 -36.51 40.59
CA SER A 311 1.72 -37.61 40.41
C SER A 311 2.93 -37.30 41.28
N VAL A 312 3.06 -37.99 42.42
CA VAL A 312 4.27 -37.91 43.24
C VAL A 312 5.38 -38.42 42.32
N PRO A 313 6.38 -37.60 41.95
CA PRO A 313 7.49 -38.09 41.16
C PRO A 313 8.13 -39.23 41.96
N THR A 314 8.20 -40.41 41.37
CA THR A 314 8.89 -41.58 41.91
C THR A 314 10.39 -41.30 41.93
N THR A 315 10.82 -40.40 42.80
CA THR A 315 12.23 -40.14 43.04
C THR A 315 12.87 -41.42 43.58
N THR A 316 14.13 -41.65 43.23
CA THR A 316 14.90 -42.83 43.64
C THR A 316 14.91 -43.03 45.17
N ALA A 317 14.80 -41.95 45.94
CA ALA A 317 14.66 -42.00 47.40
C ALA A 317 13.31 -42.56 47.87
N ALA A 318 12.20 -42.25 47.18
CA ALA A 318 10.88 -42.79 47.51
C ALA A 318 10.81 -44.30 47.23
N LEU A 319 11.35 -44.75 46.08
CA LEU A 319 11.46 -46.17 45.74
C LEU A 319 12.35 -46.93 46.73
N ARG A 320 13.43 -46.33 47.22
CA ARG A 320 14.29 -46.93 48.26
C ARG A 320 13.59 -47.02 49.62
N ARG A 321 12.84 -46.00 50.02
CA ARG A 321 12.04 -46.03 51.27
C ARG A 321 10.93 -47.08 51.20
N GLU A 322 10.24 -47.18 50.06
CA GLU A 322 9.24 -48.20 49.79
C GLU A 322 9.85 -49.62 49.80
N ARG A 323 11.01 -49.79 49.18
CA ARG A 323 11.75 -51.06 49.22
C ARG A 323 12.16 -51.44 50.65
N CYS A 324 12.73 -50.53 51.44
CA CYS A 324 13.08 -50.82 52.84
C CYS A 324 11.85 -51.11 53.70
N ALA A 325 10.71 -50.47 53.44
CA ALA A 325 9.45 -50.78 54.13
C ALA A 325 8.96 -52.19 53.78
N ARG A 326 9.07 -52.60 52.52
CA ARG A 326 8.74 -53.97 52.07
C ARG A 326 9.70 -55.02 52.64
N GLU A 327 11.00 -54.72 52.70
CA GLU A 327 12.00 -55.60 53.31
C GLU A 327 11.70 -55.81 54.81
N ARG A 328 11.36 -54.75 55.55
CA ARG A 328 10.93 -54.88 56.96
C ARG A 328 9.66 -55.71 57.13
N LEU A 329 8.69 -55.60 56.21
CA LEU A 329 7.49 -56.43 56.24
C LEU A 329 7.81 -57.90 55.98
N ARG A 330 8.77 -58.19 55.09
CA ARG A 330 9.28 -59.55 54.88
C ARG A 330 9.97 -60.09 56.11
N ASP A 331 10.89 -59.32 56.70
CA ASP A 331 11.61 -59.75 57.91
C ASP A 331 10.64 -60.04 59.07
N ASN A 332 9.57 -59.25 59.21
CA ASN A 332 8.55 -59.48 60.23
C ASN A 332 7.68 -60.70 59.90
N ALA A 333 7.36 -60.95 58.64
CA ALA A 333 6.64 -62.16 58.22
C ALA A 333 7.51 -63.42 58.43
N GLU A 334 8.80 -63.35 58.13
CA GLU A 334 9.76 -64.43 58.38
C GLU A 334 9.91 -64.71 59.87
N LYS A 335 9.92 -63.68 60.73
CA LYS A 335 9.93 -63.86 62.19
C LYS A 335 8.63 -64.50 62.70
N ALA A 336 7.47 -64.05 62.21
CA ALA A 336 6.19 -64.65 62.56
C ALA A 336 6.09 -66.13 62.12
N LEU A 337 6.66 -66.47 60.96
CA LEU A 337 6.77 -67.86 60.50
C LEU A 337 7.72 -68.68 61.38
N ARG A 338 8.88 -68.15 61.78
CA ARG A 338 9.81 -68.81 62.72
C ARG A 338 9.22 -69.00 64.11
N GLU A 339 8.37 -68.08 64.56
CA GLU A 339 7.65 -68.21 65.84
C GLU A 339 6.57 -69.31 65.77
N LEU A 340 5.94 -69.49 64.60
CA LEU A 340 5.00 -70.60 64.33
C LEU A 340 5.72 -71.94 64.13
N GLU A 341 6.92 -71.96 63.55
CA GLU A 341 7.82 -73.14 63.46
C GLU A 341 8.16 -73.72 64.84
N VAL A 342 8.25 -72.89 65.88
CA VAL A 342 8.49 -73.33 67.26
C VAL A 342 7.22 -73.96 67.89
N ALA A 343 6.03 -73.63 67.37
CA ALA A 343 4.74 -74.05 67.93
C ALA A 343 4.15 -75.34 67.32
N VAL A 344 4.69 -75.85 66.20
CA VAL A 344 4.16 -77.05 65.52
C VAL A 344 5.26 -78.13 65.43
N HIS A 345 5.10 -79.21 66.18
CA HIS A 345 6.13 -80.26 66.36
C HIS A 345 6.10 -81.39 65.31
N ASP A 346 5.35 -81.26 64.22
CA ASP A 346 5.33 -82.22 63.10
C ASP A 346 5.91 -81.60 61.83
N ALA A 347 7.19 -81.87 61.57
CA ALA A 347 7.97 -81.24 60.49
C ALA A 347 7.40 -81.48 59.07
N THR A 348 6.69 -82.58 58.86
CA THR A 348 6.13 -82.95 57.54
C THR A 348 4.85 -82.19 57.20
N GLU A 349 3.98 -81.95 58.19
CA GLU A 349 2.77 -81.14 57.96
C GLU A 349 3.14 -79.66 57.76
N PHE A 350 4.16 -79.19 58.48
CA PHE A 350 4.72 -77.86 58.28
C PHE A 350 5.33 -77.69 56.89
N ASP A 351 6.11 -78.66 56.40
CA ASP A 351 6.70 -78.57 55.06
C ASP A 351 5.66 -78.65 53.94
N LEU A 352 4.63 -79.48 54.08
CA LEU A 352 3.51 -79.54 53.13
C LEU A 352 2.65 -78.27 53.16
N TRP A 353 2.38 -77.73 54.34
CA TRP A 353 1.71 -76.44 54.49
C TRP A 353 2.56 -75.30 53.91
N ARG A 354 3.88 -75.31 54.12
CA ARG A 354 4.82 -74.34 53.57
C ARG A 354 4.88 -74.42 52.05
N GLN A 355 4.89 -75.62 51.47
CA GLN A 355 4.82 -75.81 50.02
C GLN A 355 3.47 -75.33 49.47
N ALA A 356 2.35 -75.68 50.11
CA ALA A 356 1.02 -75.20 49.73
C ALA A 356 0.91 -73.66 49.80
N GLN A 357 1.50 -73.03 50.82
CA GLN A 357 1.56 -71.57 50.94
C GLN A 357 2.45 -70.93 49.88
N LEU A 358 3.58 -71.55 49.53
CA LEU A 358 4.42 -71.07 48.44
C LEU A 358 3.69 -71.16 47.09
N GLU A 359 3.02 -72.27 46.80
CA GLU A 359 2.20 -72.43 45.59
C GLU A 359 1.03 -71.44 45.54
N GLU A 360 0.36 -71.21 46.67
CA GLU A 360 -0.75 -70.25 46.75
C GLU A 360 -0.25 -68.81 46.51
N MET A 361 0.91 -68.45 47.09
CA MET A 361 1.56 -67.17 46.84
C MET A 361 2.06 -67.03 45.39
N GLU A 362 2.49 -68.10 44.74
CA GLU A 362 2.86 -68.11 43.33
C GLU A 362 1.64 -67.92 42.42
N ARG A 363 0.55 -68.66 42.67
CA ARG A 363 -0.73 -68.47 41.97
C ARG A 363 -1.28 -67.06 42.15
N GLN A 364 -1.19 -66.49 43.35
CA GLN A 364 -1.59 -65.10 43.61
C GLN A 364 -0.71 -64.11 42.82
N ARG A 365 0.60 -64.32 42.73
CA ARG A 365 1.49 -63.48 41.90
C ARG A 365 1.17 -63.57 40.42
N GLU A 366 0.91 -64.76 39.91
CA GLU A 366 0.51 -64.97 38.52
C GLU A 366 -0.81 -64.26 38.22
N MET A 367 -1.79 -64.41 39.10
CA MET A 367 -3.07 -63.71 39.01
C MET A 367 -2.91 -62.19 39.08
N GLU A 368 -2.06 -61.66 39.97
CA GLU A 368 -1.77 -60.22 40.05
C GLU A 368 -1.11 -59.68 38.78
N VAL A 369 -0.21 -60.45 38.16
CA VAL A 369 0.44 -60.06 36.90
C VAL A 369 -0.58 -60.02 35.77
N VAL A 370 -1.44 -61.03 35.68
CA VAL A 370 -2.54 -61.07 34.69
C VAL A 370 -3.50 -59.92 34.93
N GLN A 371 -3.87 -59.63 36.17
CA GLN A 371 -4.77 -58.54 36.52
C GLN A 371 -4.18 -57.17 36.17
N ARG A 372 -2.90 -56.93 36.46
CA ARG A 372 -2.19 -55.69 36.05
C ARG A 372 -2.10 -55.56 34.53
N HIS A 373 -1.94 -56.67 33.81
CA HIS A 373 -1.95 -56.66 32.35
C HIS A 373 -3.32 -56.29 31.80
N LEU A 374 -4.39 -56.89 32.33
CA LEU A 374 -5.77 -56.55 31.97
C LEU A 374 -6.10 -55.07 32.28
N ASP A 375 -5.70 -54.58 33.47
CA ASP A 375 -5.88 -53.18 33.85
C ASP A 375 -5.12 -52.22 32.91
N SER A 376 -3.94 -52.63 32.42
CA SER A 376 -3.16 -51.87 31.43
C SER A 376 -3.87 -51.82 30.07
N VAL A 377 -4.41 -52.94 29.61
CA VAL A 377 -5.17 -53.03 28.35
C VAL A 377 -6.44 -52.18 28.44
N ASP A 378 -7.19 -52.28 29.53
CA ASP A 378 -8.38 -51.47 29.78
C ASP A 378 -8.05 -49.96 29.82
N ALA A 379 -6.91 -49.59 30.41
CA ALA A 379 -6.46 -48.21 30.42
C ALA A 379 -6.10 -47.71 29.01
N GLU A 380 -5.44 -48.53 28.20
CA GLU A 380 -5.14 -48.20 26.80
C GLU A 380 -6.42 -48.03 25.97
N ASP A 381 -7.39 -48.92 26.12
CA ASP A 381 -8.65 -48.86 25.38
C ASP A 381 -9.50 -47.66 25.79
N ARG A 382 -9.52 -47.29 27.08
CA ARG A 382 -10.14 -46.04 27.55
C ARG A 382 -9.48 -44.80 26.93
N VAL A 383 -8.15 -44.79 26.82
CA VAL A 383 -7.40 -43.69 26.18
C VAL A 383 -7.69 -43.64 24.68
N ARG A 384 -7.76 -44.78 23.99
CA ARG A 384 -8.12 -44.86 22.56
C ARG A 384 -9.55 -44.34 22.34
N ALA A 385 -10.52 -44.80 23.11
CA ALA A 385 -11.91 -44.34 23.04
C ALA A 385 -12.05 -42.82 23.32
N GLN A 386 -11.28 -42.28 24.26
CA GLN A 386 -11.27 -40.83 24.53
C GLN A 386 -10.65 -40.03 23.37
N ARG A 387 -9.60 -40.54 22.73
CA ARG A 387 -9.01 -39.92 21.52
C ARG A 387 -10.00 -39.93 20.35
N GLU A 388 -10.73 -41.02 20.16
CA GLU A 388 -11.77 -41.09 19.13
C GLU A 388 -12.90 -40.11 19.38
N ARG A 389 -13.43 -40.03 20.61
CA ARG A 389 -14.47 -39.05 20.97
C ARG A 389 -14.01 -37.61 20.76
N THR A 390 -12.79 -37.27 21.15
CA THR A 390 -12.26 -35.91 20.98
C THR A 390 -12.01 -35.57 19.50
N THR A 391 -11.55 -36.53 18.69
CA THR A 391 -11.38 -36.32 17.24
C THR A 391 -12.73 -36.19 16.52
N GLN A 392 -13.74 -36.98 16.90
CA GLN A 392 -15.10 -36.87 16.38
C GLN A 392 -15.75 -35.54 16.76
N ALA A 393 -15.63 -35.09 18.02
CA ALA A 393 -16.13 -33.79 18.45
C ALA A 393 -15.50 -32.63 17.66
N ARG A 394 -14.17 -32.68 17.45
CA ARG A 394 -13.45 -31.69 16.61
C ARG A 394 -13.93 -31.71 15.16
N ARG A 395 -14.19 -32.88 14.58
CA ARG A 395 -14.73 -32.99 13.21
C ARG A 395 -16.12 -32.36 13.11
N GLN A 396 -17.01 -32.60 14.07
CA GLN A 396 -18.34 -32.00 14.11
C GLN A 396 -18.27 -30.47 14.28
N GLU A 397 -17.37 -29.97 15.12
CA GLU A 397 -17.13 -28.54 15.31
C GLU A 397 -16.63 -27.89 14.01
N ILE A 398 -15.65 -28.50 13.33
CA ILE A 398 -15.17 -28.04 12.02
C ILE A 398 -16.29 -28.04 10.97
N GLN A 399 -17.15 -29.06 10.96
CA GLN A 399 -18.29 -29.11 10.04
C GLN A 399 -19.30 -27.98 10.32
N ARG A 400 -19.61 -27.71 11.60
CA ARG A 400 -20.48 -26.59 11.99
C ARG A 400 -19.89 -25.24 11.59
N MET A 401 -18.61 -25.01 11.85
CA MET A 401 -17.92 -23.78 11.44
C MET A 401 -17.92 -23.61 9.91
N LYS A 402 -17.72 -24.69 9.15
CA LYS A 402 -17.81 -24.65 7.68
C LYS A 402 -19.22 -24.32 7.20
N ALA A 403 -20.25 -24.92 7.81
CA ALA A 403 -21.64 -24.63 7.46
C ALA A 403 -22.04 -23.18 7.80
N GLN A 404 -21.61 -22.67 8.95
CA GLN A 404 -21.80 -21.26 9.34
C GLN A 404 -21.13 -20.31 8.36
N HIS A 405 -19.86 -20.57 8.00
CA HIS A 405 -19.15 -19.77 7.03
C HIS A 405 -19.81 -19.80 5.64
N GLN A 406 -20.31 -20.95 5.20
CA GLN A 406 -21.07 -21.05 3.94
C GLN A 406 -22.38 -20.26 3.98
N ALA A 407 -23.08 -20.26 5.12
CA ALA A 407 -24.29 -19.47 5.31
C ALA A 407 -24.00 -17.96 5.30
N GLU A 408 -22.93 -17.51 5.95
CA GLU A 408 -22.46 -16.11 5.91
C GLU A 408 -22.10 -15.67 4.49
N VAL A 409 -21.38 -16.51 3.74
CA VAL A 409 -21.05 -16.23 2.33
C VAL A 409 -22.31 -16.14 1.47
N ALA A 410 -23.30 -17.00 1.71
CA ALA A 410 -24.58 -16.93 0.99
C ALA A 410 -25.38 -15.67 1.34
N ALA A 411 -25.43 -15.27 2.61
CA ALA A 411 -26.07 -14.03 3.05
C ALA A 411 -25.40 -12.81 2.43
N ASN A 412 -24.07 -12.74 2.45
CA ASN A 412 -23.30 -11.65 1.83
C ASN A 412 -23.56 -11.55 0.32
N ARG A 413 -23.72 -12.68 -0.39
CA ARG A 413 -24.10 -12.68 -1.81
C ARG A 413 -25.50 -12.09 -2.02
N GLN A 414 -26.46 -12.46 -1.20
CA GLN A 414 -27.83 -11.92 -1.28
C GLN A 414 -27.86 -10.40 -1.00
N GLU A 415 -27.08 -9.93 -0.03
CA GLU A 415 -26.94 -8.50 0.26
C GLU A 415 -26.32 -7.74 -0.93
N GLN A 416 -25.27 -8.30 -1.53
CA GLN A 416 -24.65 -7.73 -2.74
C GLN A 416 -25.64 -7.64 -3.91
N GLU A 417 -26.40 -8.71 -4.17
CA GLU A 417 -27.44 -8.70 -5.21
C GLU A 417 -28.51 -7.64 -4.95
N HIS A 418 -28.92 -7.45 -3.69
CA HIS A 418 -29.89 -6.43 -3.32
C HIS A 418 -29.36 -5.00 -3.56
N VAL A 419 -28.11 -4.73 -3.18
CA VAL A 419 -27.44 -3.44 -3.43
C VAL A 419 -27.29 -3.19 -4.93
N LEU A 420 -26.92 -4.20 -5.72
CA LEU A 420 -26.86 -4.09 -7.18
C LEU A 420 -28.22 -3.75 -7.79
N ARG A 421 -29.29 -4.41 -7.35
CA ARG A 421 -30.66 -4.09 -7.79
C ARG A 421 -31.05 -2.64 -7.45
N GLN A 422 -30.68 -2.14 -6.26
CA GLN A 422 -30.92 -0.75 -5.89
C GLN A 422 -30.15 0.24 -6.79
N HIS A 423 -28.90 -0.06 -7.11
CA HIS A 423 -28.11 0.76 -8.03
C HIS A 423 -28.68 0.74 -9.46
N GLU A 424 -29.13 -0.41 -9.95
CA GLU A 424 -29.79 -0.52 -11.25
C GLU A 424 -31.09 0.29 -11.28
N GLN A 425 -31.92 0.19 -10.24
CA GLN A 425 -33.14 0.99 -10.13
C GLN A 425 -32.83 2.49 -10.11
N HIS A 426 -31.82 2.93 -9.35
CA HIS A 426 -31.40 4.33 -9.32
C HIS A 426 -30.87 4.80 -10.68
N ALA A 427 -30.06 3.97 -11.37
CA ALA A 427 -29.55 4.28 -12.71
C ALA A 427 -30.69 4.36 -13.74
N GLN A 428 -31.69 3.48 -13.68
CA GLN A 428 -32.87 3.54 -14.52
C GLN A 428 -33.69 4.81 -14.26
N GLN A 429 -33.87 5.20 -12.99
CA GLN A 429 -34.53 6.46 -12.64
C GLN A 429 -33.77 7.67 -13.17
N LEU A 430 -32.44 7.70 -13.05
CA LEU A 430 -31.60 8.77 -13.59
C LEU A 430 -31.73 8.87 -15.11
N ARG A 431 -31.67 7.73 -15.82
CA ARG A 431 -31.87 7.67 -17.28
C ARG A 431 -33.24 8.22 -17.68
N ARG A 432 -34.31 7.85 -16.95
CA ARG A 432 -35.67 8.37 -17.18
C ARG A 432 -35.78 9.88 -16.92
N LYS A 433 -35.09 10.40 -15.91
CA LYS A 433 -35.03 11.85 -15.64
C LYS A 433 -34.32 12.58 -16.77
N LEU A 434 -33.13 12.14 -17.14
CA LEU A 434 -32.37 12.72 -18.25
C LEU A 434 -33.14 12.66 -19.58
N SER A 435 -33.84 11.57 -19.88
CA SER A 435 -34.65 11.49 -21.10
C SER A 435 -35.80 12.50 -21.09
N ARG A 436 -36.44 12.74 -19.94
CA ARG A 436 -37.49 13.76 -19.80
C ARG A 436 -36.92 15.17 -19.94
N ASP A 437 -35.77 15.44 -19.32
CA ASP A 437 -35.12 16.75 -19.39
C ASP A 437 -34.65 17.05 -20.82
N CYS A 438 -34.09 16.06 -21.52
CA CYS A 438 -33.74 16.18 -22.94
C CYS A 438 -34.97 16.46 -23.81
N ALA A 439 -36.08 15.73 -23.62
CA ALA A 439 -37.31 15.97 -24.36
C ALA A 439 -37.84 17.40 -24.12
N ALA A 440 -37.88 17.85 -22.86
CA ALA A 440 -38.30 19.20 -22.51
C ALA A 440 -37.37 20.29 -23.10
N ALA A 441 -36.06 20.05 -23.15
CA ALA A 441 -35.11 20.95 -23.78
C ALA A 441 -35.32 21.04 -25.30
N VAL A 442 -35.59 19.92 -25.96
CA VAL A 442 -35.90 19.86 -27.40
C VAL A 442 -37.21 20.61 -27.70
N GLU A 443 -38.26 20.42 -26.90
CA GLU A 443 -39.52 21.16 -27.05
C GLU A 443 -39.32 22.67 -26.88
N LYS A 444 -38.57 23.10 -25.86
CA LYS A 444 -38.21 24.52 -25.67
C LYS A 444 -37.42 25.08 -26.85
N ALA A 445 -36.48 24.31 -27.40
CA ALA A 445 -35.71 24.72 -28.56
C ALA A 445 -36.59 24.81 -29.82
N ALA A 446 -37.50 23.87 -30.02
CA ALA A 446 -38.47 23.88 -31.12
C ALA A 446 -39.40 25.10 -31.03
N ALA A 447 -39.93 25.40 -29.84
CA ALA A 447 -40.75 26.58 -29.58
C ALA A 447 -40.00 27.90 -29.84
N LYS A 448 -38.73 28.00 -29.43
CA LYS A 448 -37.89 29.17 -29.74
C LYS A 448 -37.63 29.31 -31.24
N LYS A 449 -37.40 28.19 -31.94
CA LYS A 449 -37.22 28.19 -33.40
C LYS A 449 -38.49 28.61 -34.14
N SER A 450 -39.66 28.13 -33.72
CA SER A 450 -40.93 28.54 -34.34
C SER A 450 -41.23 30.01 -34.07
N ALA A 451 -40.95 30.52 -32.86
CA ALA A 451 -41.07 31.94 -32.54
C ALA A 451 -40.12 32.81 -33.39
N MET A 452 -38.84 32.44 -33.51
CA MET A 452 -37.91 33.14 -34.42
C MET A 452 -38.35 33.07 -35.88
N ALA A 453 -38.86 31.92 -36.34
CA ALA A 453 -39.36 31.79 -37.71
C ALA A 453 -40.59 32.67 -37.96
N ALA A 454 -41.45 32.87 -36.96
CA ALA A 454 -42.56 33.82 -37.04
C ALA A 454 -42.04 35.27 -37.13
N GLN A 455 -41.08 35.64 -36.29
CA GLN A 455 -40.45 36.97 -36.34
C GLN A 455 -39.80 37.26 -37.70
N VAL A 456 -39.04 36.31 -38.25
CA VAL A 456 -38.42 36.46 -39.58
C VAL A 456 -39.47 36.59 -40.69
N LYS A 457 -40.63 35.91 -40.56
CA LYS A 457 -41.73 36.08 -41.50
C LYS A 457 -42.32 37.48 -41.42
N GLU A 458 -42.61 37.97 -40.21
CA GLU A 458 -43.11 39.34 -40.00
C GLU A 458 -42.12 40.38 -40.55
N GLU A 459 -40.82 40.26 -40.25
CA GLU A 459 -39.77 41.13 -40.80
C GLU A 459 -39.72 41.04 -42.33
N SER A 460 -39.85 39.84 -42.91
CA SER A 460 -39.86 39.67 -44.36
C SER A 460 -41.09 40.28 -45.03
N GLU A 461 -42.25 40.22 -44.37
CA GLU A 461 -43.49 40.84 -44.85
C GLU A 461 -43.39 42.37 -44.76
N GLN A 462 -42.80 42.91 -43.68
CA GLN A 462 -42.50 44.34 -43.55
C GLN A 462 -41.52 44.83 -44.63
N LEU A 463 -40.48 44.05 -44.95
CA LEU A 463 -39.55 44.40 -46.03
C LEU A 463 -40.23 44.34 -47.40
N ARG A 464 -41.17 43.41 -47.63
CA ARG A 464 -41.94 43.35 -48.88
C ARG A 464 -42.87 44.54 -49.04
N THR A 465 -43.60 44.94 -47.99
CA THR A 465 -44.48 46.11 -48.05
C THR A 465 -43.68 47.40 -48.23
N ALA A 466 -42.52 47.52 -47.57
CA ALA A 466 -41.60 48.63 -47.78
C ALA A 466 -41.07 48.67 -49.22
N ALA A 467 -40.67 47.52 -49.79
CA ALA A 467 -40.21 47.43 -51.18
C ALA A 467 -41.32 47.81 -52.18
N GLN A 468 -42.56 47.34 -51.96
CA GLN A 468 -43.73 47.73 -52.76
C GLN A 468 -43.97 49.24 -52.70
N GLY A 469 -43.88 49.86 -51.52
CA GLY A 469 -44.01 51.31 -51.38
C GLY A 469 -42.93 52.09 -52.13
N VAL A 470 -41.69 51.59 -52.18
CA VAL A 470 -40.60 52.18 -52.98
C VAL A 470 -40.84 51.99 -54.48
N GLU A 471 -41.36 50.84 -54.92
CA GLU A 471 -41.73 50.60 -56.31
C GLU A 471 -42.88 51.51 -56.77
N GLU A 472 -43.91 51.71 -55.94
CA GLU A 472 -45.01 52.64 -56.21
C GLU A 472 -44.51 54.08 -56.35
N GLN A 473 -43.60 54.52 -55.47
CA GLN A 473 -42.94 55.83 -55.59
C GLN A 473 -42.14 55.94 -56.89
N ARG A 474 -41.43 54.87 -57.29
CA ARG A 474 -40.68 54.84 -58.54
C ARG A 474 -41.61 54.90 -59.76
N GLN A 475 -42.75 54.21 -59.72
CA GLN A 475 -43.77 54.25 -60.78
C GLN A 475 -44.41 55.64 -60.88
N ALA A 476 -44.76 56.27 -59.75
CA ALA A 476 -45.26 57.64 -59.73
C ALA A 476 -44.25 58.62 -60.32
N HIS A 477 -42.97 58.47 -59.96
CA HIS A 477 -41.88 59.27 -60.53
C HIS A 477 -41.70 59.02 -62.03
N GLN A 478 -41.78 57.77 -62.49
CA GLN A 478 -41.75 57.44 -63.92
C GLN A 478 -42.90 58.07 -64.69
N VAL A 479 -44.11 58.09 -64.14
CA VAL A 479 -45.27 58.75 -64.76
C VAL A 479 -45.04 60.26 -64.90
N LEU A 480 -44.48 60.91 -63.87
CA LEU A 480 -44.11 62.32 -63.94
C LEU A 480 -43.07 62.58 -65.03
N VAL A 481 -42.00 61.77 -65.08
CA VAL A 481 -40.97 61.87 -66.14
C VAL A 481 -41.57 61.62 -67.53
N ILE A 482 -42.49 60.68 -67.68
CA ILE A 482 -43.18 60.42 -68.95
C ILE A 482 -44.02 61.64 -69.35
N GLN A 483 -44.75 62.27 -68.42
CA GLN A 483 -45.49 63.50 -68.69
C GLN A 483 -44.56 64.64 -69.12
N GLU A 484 -43.40 64.81 -68.46
CA GLU A 484 -42.39 65.78 -68.87
C GLU A 484 -41.85 65.47 -70.28
N VAL A 485 -41.56 64.21 -70.59
CA VAL A 485 -41.13 63.78 -71.93
C VAL A 485 -42.22 64.06 -72.96
N HIS A 486 -43.51 63.85 -72.65
CA HIS A 486 -44.61 64.21 -73.53
C HIS A 486 -44.67 65.71 -73.79
N GLN A 487 -44.57 66.54 -72.75
CA GLN A 487 -44.51 68.00 -72.89
C GLN A 487 -43.29 68.44 -73.71
N LEU A 488 -42.12 67.82 -73.50
CA LEU A 488 -40.92 68.10 -74.28
C LEU A 488 -41.07 67.66 -75.73
N ARG A 489 -41.74 66.53 -76.00
CA ARG A 489 -42.06 66.05 -77.35
C ARG A 489 -43.07 66.96 -78.04
N GLU A 490 -44.05 67.49 -77.34
CA GLU A 490 -45.00 68.49 -77.87
C GLU A 490 -44.29 69.79 -78.21
N ARG A 491 -43.46 70.32 -77.29
CA ARG A 491 -42.59 71.47 -77.57
C ARG A 491 -41.63 71.21 -78.74
N LEU A 492 -41.11 69.98 -78.86
CA LEU A 492 -40.29 69.58 -80.01
C LEU A 492 -41.10 69.48 -81.29
N ARG A 493 -42.34 68.99 -81.26
CA ARG A 493 -43.25 68.96 -82.42
C ARG A 493 -43.61 70.38 -82.84
N GLU A 494 -43.88 71.28 -81.91
CA GLU A 494 -44.09 72.70 -82.18
C GLU A 494 -42.85 73.34 -82.80
N LYS A 495 -41.66 73.07 -82.25
CA LYS A 495 -40.38 73.50 -82.84
C LYS A 495 -40.14 72.86 -84.21
N GLN A 496 -40.46 71.59 -84.41
CA GLN A 496 -40.33 70.91 -85.71
C GLN A 496 -41.38 71.38 -86.71
N ALA A 497 -42.57 71.78 -86.27
CA ALA A 497 -43.59 72.41 -87.12
C ALA A 497 -43.17 73.84 -87.50
N ALA A 498 -42.55 74.58 -86.57
CA ALA A 498 -41.93 75.88 -86.83
C ALA A 498 -40.73 75.76 -87.79
N MET A 499 -39.78 74.86 -87.50
CA MET A 499 -38.68 74.48 -88.40
C MET A 499 -39.18 73.88 -89.71
N GLY A 500 -40.34 73.23 -89.72
CA GLY A 500 -41.01 72.68 -90.91
C GLY A 500 -41.71 73.76 -91.73
N ALA A 501 -42.18 74.83 -91.09
CA ALA A 501 -42.67 76.04 -91.74
C ALA A 501 -41.48 76.85 -92.30
N GLU A 502 -40.37 76.94 -91.56
CA GLU A 502 -39.11 77.52 -92.02
C GLU A 502 -38.46 76.68 -93.12
N ARG A 503 -38.49 75.34 -93.04
CA ARG A 503 -38.08 74.44 -94.12
C ARG A 503 -39.00 74.55 -95.32
N ARG A 504 -40.31 74.76 -95.15
CA ARG A 504 -41.22 75.03 -96.28
C ARG A 504 -40.96 76.40 -96.92
N ARG A 505 -40.52 77.40 -96.13
CA ARG A 505 -39.98 78.66 -96.66
C ARG A 505 -38.62 78.46 -97.36
N ALA A 506 -37.71 77.68 -96.80
CA ALA A 506 -36.42 77.36 -97.40
C ALA A 506 -36.53 76.42 -98.62
N TRP A 507 -37.56 75.57 -98.69
CA TRP A 507 -37.92 74.77 -99.87
C TRP A 507 -38.54 75.64 -100.98
N ALA A 508 -39.20 76.76 -100.63
CA ALA A 508 -39.57 77.79 -101.60
C ALA A 508 -38.35 78.58 -102.12
N GLU A 509 -37.22 78.52 -101.41
CA GLU A 509 -35.94 79.16 -101.79
C GLU A 509 -34.89 78.18 -102.35
N GLY A 510 -35.20 76.88 -102.43
CA GLY A 510 -34.45 75.89 -103.21
C GLY A 510 -33.05 75.52 -102.71
N GLY A 511 -32.93 74.34 -102.09
CA GLY A 511 -31.66 73.63 -101.88
C GLY A 511 -31.67 72.77 -100.60
N ALA A 512 -31.01 71.62 -100.47
CA ALA A 512 -30.36 70.69 -101.37
C ALA A 512 -30.06 69.46 -100.49
N ASP A 513 -30.24 68.26 -101.04
CA ASP A 513 -30.26 66.97 -100.34
C ASP A 513 -28.83 66.39 -100.10
N THR A 514 -27.82 67.22 -99.85
CA THR A 514 -26.40 66.83 -100.00
C THR A 514 -25.56 66.75 -98.71
N VAL A 515 -26.15 66.71 -97.51
CA VAL A 515 -25.37 66.79 -96.24
C VAL A 515 -25.21 65.46 -95.48
N LEU A 516 -25.86 64.36 -95.88
CA LEU A 516 -25.77 63.11 -95.09
C LEU A 516 -24.82 62.08 -95.73
N GLY A 517 -23.53 62.26 -95.47
CA GLY A 517 -22.46 61.29 -95.81
C GLY A 517 -22.76 59.89 -95.25
N ARG A 518 -23.22 58.99 -96.11
CA ARG A 518 -23.44 57.57 -95.81
C ARG A 518 -22.25 56.76 -96.29
N THR A 519 -21.51 56.13 -95.38
CA THR A 519 -20.48 55.13 -95.72
C THR A 519 -21.13 53.86 -96.30
N PRO A 520 -20.49 53.22 -97.29
CA PRO A 520 -21.07 52.09 -98.01
C PRO A 520 -21.17 50.84 -97.11
N PRO A 521 -22.26 50.06 -97.21
CA PRO A 521 -22.57 48.94 -96.32
C PRO A 521 -21.62 47.73 -96.43
N ALA A 522 -20.78 47.65 -97.47
CA ALA A 522 -19.82 46.58 -97.65
C ALA A 522 -18.61 46.70 -96.70
N GLU A 523 -18.13 47.92 -96.46
CA GLU A 523 -17.00 48.19 -95.57
C GLU A 523 -17.35 47.91 -94.10
N LEU A 524 -18.60 48.21 -93.70
CA LEU A 524 -19.14 47.89 -92.38
C LEU A 524 -19.21 46.38 -92.12
N ARG A 525 -19.56 45.58 -93.14
CA ARG A 525 -19.60 44.11 -93.01
C ARG A 525 -18.20 43.53 -92.86
N GLY A 526 -17.24 44.00 -93.67
CA GLY A 526 -15.84 43.58 -93.57
C GLY A 526 -15.17 43.96 -92.25
N ALA A 527 -15.53 45.10 -91.65
CA ALA A 527 -15.05 45.49 -90.32
C ALA A 527 -15.66 44.64 -89.20
N LEU A 528 -16.95 44.29 -89.30
CA LEU A 528 -17.63 43.42 -88.34
C LEU A 528 -17.09 41.98 -88.36
N GLU A 529 -16.75 41.45 -89.53
CA GLU A 529 -16.17 40.10 -89.65
C GLU A 529 -14.76 40.03 -89.03
N ARG A 530 -13.93 41.06 -89.23
CA ARG A 530 -12.61 41.15 -88.59
C ARG A 530 -12.72 41.22 -87.07
N LEU A 531 -13.60 42.08 -86.55
CA LEU A 531 -13.85 42.18 -85.11
C LEU A 531 -14.37 40.87 -84.51
N ARG A 532 -15.23 40.13 -85.23
CA ARG A 532 -15.70 38.81 -84.77
C ARG A 532 -14.57 37.77 -84.71
N ALA A 533 -13.66 37.79 -85.67
CA ALA A 533 -12.50 36.89 -85.67
C ALA A 533 -11.50 37.22 -84.54
N GLU A 534 -11.25 38.51 -84.29
CA GLU A 534 -10.40 38.97 -83.19
C GLU A 534 -10.99 38.60 -81.82
N VAL A 535 -12.30 38.83 -81.61
CA VAL A 535 -12.99 38.42 -80.37
C VAL A 535 -12.95 36.90 -80.18
N ALA A 536 -13.12 36.11 -81.24
CA ALA A 536 -13.02 34.66 -81.16
C ALA A 536 -11.61 34.19 -80.74
N ALA A 537 -10.56 34.80 -81.29
CA ALA A 537 -9.17 34.48 -80.92
C ALA A 537 -8.85 34.90 -79.46
N GLU A 538 -9.36 36.04 -79.01
CA GLU A 538 -9.22 36.48 -77.62
C GLU A 538 -9.99 35.57 -76.64
N GLU A 539 -11.16 35.06 -77.05
CA GLU A 539 -11.90 34.08 -76.25
C GLU A 539 -11.16 32.74 -76.14
N ASP A 540 -10.55 32.25 -77.22
CA ASP A 540 -9.80 30.99 -77.20
C ASP A 540 -8.53 31.09 -76.35
N THR A 541 -7.80 32.21 -76.43
CA THR A 541 -6.66 32.46 -75.53
C THR A 541 -7.09 32.59 -74.07
N ARG A 542 -8.26 33.19 -73.80
CA ARG A 542 -8.84 33.23 -72.45
C ARG A 542 -9.23 31.84 -71.96
N ARG A 543 -9.83 30.99 -72.80
CA ARG A 543 -10.20 29.61 -72.47
C ARG A 543 -8.96 28.76 -72.16
N GLN A 544 -7.89 28.89 -72.95
CA GLN A 544 -6.61 28.21 -72.71
C GLN A 544 -5.99 28.61 -71.36
N ARG A 545 -5.94 29.91 -71.03
CA ARG A 545 -5.46 30.39 -69.73
C ARG A 545 -6.29 29.83 -68.57
N VAL A 546 -7.62 29.75 -68.71
CA VAL A 546 -8.48 29.16 -67.68
C VAL A 546 -8.21 27.67 -67.50
N THR A 547 -7.98 26.92 -68.58
CA THR A 547 -7.64 25.49 -68.49
C THR A 547 -6.28 25.25 -67.86
N GLU A 548 -5.27 26.08 -68.15
CA GLU A 548 -3.94 25.99 -67.53
C GLU A 548 -3.98 26.35 -66.03
N VAL A 549 -4.75 27.36 -65.64
CA VAL A 549 -4.93 27.69 -64.23
C VAL A 549 -5.67 26.55 -63.50
N ARG A 550 -6.65 25.92 -64.14
CA ARG A 550 -7.35 24.75 -63.59
C ARG A 550 -6.44 23.53 -63.45
N SER A 551 -5.56 23.25 -64.42
CA SER A 551 -4.62 22.12 -64.30
C SER A 551 -3.60 22.37 -63.18
N ARG A 552 -3.01 23.57 -63.10
CA ARG A 552 -2.07 23.93 -62.02
C ARG A 552 -2.71 23.81 -60.63
N THR A 553 -3.93 24.32 -60.48
CA THR A 553 -4.65 24.22 -59.19
C THR A 553 -5.03 22.78 -58.83
N GLN A 554 -5.32 21.91 -59.82
CA GLN A 554 -5.53 20.48 -59.59
C GLN A 554 -4.23 19.77 -59.18
N GLU A 555 -3.10 20.08 -59.81
CA GLU A 555 -1.78 19.54 -59.46
C GLU A 555 -1.34 19.97 -58.05
N GLU A 556 -1.56 21.24 -57.69
CA GLU A 556 -1.29 21.75 -56.34
C GLU A 556 -2.16 21.05 -55.28
N ARG A 557 -3.45 20.86 -55.56
CA ARG A 557 -4.35 20.09 -54.67
C ARG A 557 -3.89 18.64 -54.52
N ALA A 558 -3.56 17.97 -55.62
CA ALA A 558 -3.07 16.59 -55.59
C ALA A 558 -1.74 16.47 -54.83
N ARG A 559 -0.86 17.47 -54.93
CA ARG A 559 0.38 17.53 -54.15
C ARG A 559 0.10 17.67 -52.66
N LEU A 560 -0.76 18.62 -52.27
CA LEU A 560 -1.14 18.83 -50.87
C LEU A 560 -1.84 17.60 -50.27
N GLU A 561 -2.66 16.89 -51.04
CA GLU A 561 -3.29 15.64 -50.62
C GLU A 561 -2.25 14.55 -50.34
N ARG A 562 -1.23 14.38 -51.19
CA ARG A 562 -0.13 13.43 -50.96
C ARG A 562 0.68 13.80 -49.72
N GLU A 563 0.95 15.09 -49.50
CA GLU A 563 1.66 15.58 -48.32
C GLU A 563 0.84 15.31 -47.03
N CYS A 564 -0.47 15.56 -47.05
CA CYS A 564 -1.38 15.24 -45.94
C CYS A 564 -1.42 13.74 -45.63
N LEU A 565 -1.45 12.88 -46.66
CA LEU A 565 -1.41 11.43 -46.48
C LEU A 565 -0.10 10.97 -45.86
N ARG A 566 1.04 11.49 -46.33
CA ARG A 566 2.36 11.19 -45.76
C ARG A 566 2.47 11.61 -44.30
N GLU A 567 1.98 12.79 -43.94
CA GLU A 567 1.96 13.27 -42.55
C GLU A 567 1.10 12.37 -41.66
N ARG A 568 -0.07 11.94 -42.14
CA ARG A 568 -0.94 10.99 -41.42
C ARG A 568 -0.27 9.62 -41.24
N GLU A 569 0.45 9.13 -42.24
CA GLU A 569 1.20 7.87 -42.16
C GLU A 569 2.36 7.95 -41.17
N LYS A 570 3.15 9.04 -41.19
CA LYS A 570 4.19 9.29 -40.18
C LYS A 570 3.60 9.30 -38.77
N GLN A 571 2.49 10.00 -38.55
CA GLN A 571 1.82 10.01 -37.24
C GLN A 571 1.35 8.61 -36.81
N ARG A 572 0.81 7.81 -37.74
CA ARG A 572 0.44 6.41 -37.45
C ARG A 572 1.66 5.58 -37.06
N GLN A 573 2.77 5.71 -37.77
CA GLN A 573 4.02 5.02 -37.46
C GLN A 573 4.58 5.44 -36.09
N ILE A 574 4.55 6.74 -35.75
CA ILE A 574 4.95 7.24 -34.42
C ILE A 574 4.06 6.66 -33.32
N CYS A 575 2.74 6.62 -33.53
CA CYS A 575 1.81 6.03 -32.57
C CYS A 575 2.06 4.52 -32.38
N GLN A 576 2.30 3.77 -33.46
CA GLN A 576 2.65 2.35 -33.39
C GLN A 576 3.99 2.13 -32.68
N ALA A 577 5.01 2.93 -32.99
CA ALA A 577 6.31 2.88 -32.31
C ALA A 577 6.18 3.16 -30.81
N LYS A 578 5.44 4.19 -30.41
CA LYS A 578 5.14 4.48 -29.00
C LYS A 578 4.39 3.33 -28.31
N GLN A 579 3.46 2.69 -29.02
CA GLN A 579 2.72 1.54 -28.47
C GLN A 579 3.63 0.32 -28.28
N THR A 580 4.48 0.00 -29.26
CA THR A 580 5.45 -1.10 -29.14
C THR A 580 6.49 -0.84 -28.04
N GLN A 581 6.98 0.40 -27.90
CA GLN A 581 7.84 0.80 -26.79
C GLN A 581 7.17 0.63 -25.42
N ARG A 582 5.88 1.00 -25.31
CA ARG A 582 5.11 0.79 -24.06
C ARG A 582 4.93 -0.70 -23.75
N MET A 583 4.69 -1.53 -24.77
CA MET A 583 4.54 -2.98 -24.58
C MET A 583 5.86 -3.64 -24.18
N THR A 584 6.96 -3.29 -24.83
CA THR A 584 8.30 -3.82 -24.49
C THR A 584 8.75 -3.37 -23.10
N HIS A 585 8.51 -2.11 -22.71
CA HIS A 585 8.76 -1.65 -21.35
C HIS A 585 7.92 -2.39 -20.30
N LYS A 586 6.63 -2.63 -20.57
CA LYS A 586 5.77 -3.44 -19.69
C LYS A 586 6.29 -4.87 -19.54
N ALA A 587 6.64 -5.51 -20.66
CA ALA A 587 7.21 -6.86 -20.65
C ALA A 587 8.53 -6.92 -19.85
N ALA A 588 9.41 -5.92 -19.99
CA ALA A 588 10.64 -5.82 -19.21
C ALA A 588 10.38 -5.65 -17.70
N MET A 589 9.38 -4.84 -17.33
CA MET A 589 8.99 -4.65 -15.93
C MET A 589 8.36 -5.91 -15.32
N GLU A 590 7.58 -6.67 -16.09
CA GLU A 590 7.02 -7.95 -15.68
C GLU A 590 8.12 -9.02 -15.53
N ALA A 591 9.03 -9.12 -16.50
CA ALA A 591 10.21 -9.99 -16.39
C ALA A 591 11.03 -9.67 -15.13
N GLY A 592 11.30 -8.39 -14.86
CA GLY A 592 12.00 -7.96 -13.65
C GLY A 592 11.23 -8.23 -12.34
N ARG A 593 9.90 -8.35 -12.37
CA ARG A 593 9.11 -8.80 -11.21
C ARG A 593 9.25 -10.30 -11.00
N ILE A 594 9.12 -11.08 -12.08
CA ILE A 594 9.27 -12.54 -12.06
C ILE A 594 10.68 -12.93 -11.59
N GLU A 595 11.73 -12.23 -12.04
CA GLU A 595 13.11 -12.44 -11.56
C GLU A 595 13.26 -12.17 -10.06
N LYS A 596 12.63 -11.12 -9.54
CA LYS A 596 12.65 -10.82 -8.09
C LYS A 596 11.88 -11.86 -7.28
N GLU A 597 10.75 -12.34 -7.79
CA GLU A 597 9.96 -13.37 -7.13
C GLU A 597 10.67 -14.73 -7.15
N THR A 598 11.26 -15.13 -8.28
CA THR A 598 12.07 -16.35 -8.39
C THR A 598 13.30 -16.29 -7.50
N ALA A 599 14.00 -15.16 -7.41
CA ALA A 599 15.11 -14.97 -6.46
C ALA A 599 14.65 -15.10 -4.99
N ARG A 600 13.48 -14.54 -4.63
CA ARG A 600 12.90 -14.70 -3.29
C ARG A 600 12.53 -16.16 -3.00
N MET A 601 11.98 -16.89 -3.97
CA MET A 601 11.68 -18.31 -3.83
C MET A 601 12.95 -19.13 -3.66
N ALA A 602 14.00 -18.86 -4.44
CA ALA A 602 15.30 -19.51 -4.31
C ALA A 602 15.91 -19.30 -2.91
N GLN A 603 15.92 -18.06 -2.41
CA GLN A 603 16.38 -17.75 -1.05
C GLN A 603 15.56 -18.45 0.05
N LEU A 604 14.25 -18.61 -0.16
CA LEU A 604 13.40 -19.35 0.76
C LEU A 604 13.74 -20.84 0.75
N HIS A 605 13.94 -21.42 -0.44
CA HIS A 605 14.37 -22.81 -0.60
C HIS A 605 15.71 -23.06 0.09
N GLU A 606 16.71 -22.21 -0.15
CA GLU A 606 18.02 -22.30 0.50
C GLU A 606 17.91 -22.22 2.04
N LYS A 607 17.10 -21.30 2.57
CA LYS A 607 16.84 -21.21 4.03
C LYS A 607 16.18 -22.46 4.59
N LEU A 608 15.26 -23.08 3.85
CA LEU A 608 14.60 -24.31 4.27
C LEU A 608 15.56 -25.51 4.21
N GLU A 609 16.43 -25.57 3.21
CA GLU A 609 17.49 -26.58 3.10
C GLU A 609 18.51 -26.45 4.23
N MET A 610 19.00 -25.25 4.51
CA MET A 610 19.88 -24.97 5.66
C MET A 610 19.22 -25.38 6.98
N ARG A 611 17.92 -25.11 7.16
CA ARG A 611 17.17 -25.56 8.35
C ARG A 611 17.03 -27.08 8.43
N ARG A 612 16.88 -27.78 7.30
CA ARG A 612 16.83 -29.24 7.26
C ARG A 612 18.20 -29.83 7.60
N GLN A 613 19.27 -29.31 7.01
CA GLN A 613 20.64 -29.71 7.31
C GLN A 613 20.98 -29.49 8.80
N ALA A 614 20.70 -28.30 9.34
CA ALA A 614 20.92 -28.01 10.75
C ALA A 614 20.17 -28.97 11.70
N LYS A 615 18.97 -29.41 11.34
CA LYS A 615 18.24 -30.44 12.11
C LYS A 615 18.91 -31.81 12.02
N CYS A 616 19.36 -32.22 10.84
CA CYS A 616 20.10 -33.46 10.65
C CYS A 616 21.42 -33.45 11.44
N ASP A 617 22.16 -32.35 11.40
CA ASP A 617 23.42 -32.19 12.12
C ASP A 617 23.21 -32.15 13.64
N ALA A 618 22.18 -31.46 14.12
CA ALA A 618 21.81 -31.48 15.54
C ALA A 618 21.44 -32.90 16.01
N HIS A 619 20.75 -33.68 15.18
CA HIS A 619 20.44 -35.08 15.48
C HIS A 619 21.70 -35.95 15.53
N ARG A 620 22.64 -35.78 14.58
CA ARG A 620 23.93 -36.48 14.58
C ARG A 620 24.75 -36.13 15.82
N ALA A 621 24.85 -34.84 16.16
CA ALA A 621 25.55 -34.37 17.34
C ALA A 621 24.93 -34.91 18.64
N ALA A 622 23.60 -34.97 18.73
CA ALA A 622 22.91 -35.57 19.88
C ALA A 622 23.25 -37.06 20.03
N HIS A 623 23.24 -37.81 18.92
CA HIS A 623 23.60 -39.23 18.91
C HIS A 623 25.08 -39.47 19.24
N GLU A 624 25.99 -38.60 18.80
CA GLU A 624 27.40 -38.64 19.19
C GLU A 624 27.61 -38.33 20.68
N ALA A 625 26.91 -37.33 21.22
CA ALA A 625 26.96 -37.03 22.65
C ALA A 625 26.39 -38.18 23.51
N GLU A 626 25.36 -38.87 23.04
CA GLU A 626 24.82 -40.05 23.73
C GLU A 626 25.80 -41.22 23.68
N ARG A 627 26.46 -41.46 22.55
CA ARG A 627 27.56 -42.44 22.44
C ARG A 627 28.71 -42.11 23.39
N GLN A 628 29.13 -40.85 23.47
CA GLN A 628 30.16 -40.40 24.40
C GLN A 628 29.76 -40.64 25.85
N ARG A 629 28.53 -40.26 26.25
CA ARG A 629 28.02 -40.53 27.61
C ARG A 629 27.97 -42.03 27.93
N SER A 630 27.57 -42.85 26.96
CA SER A 630 27.51 -44.30 27.13
C SER A 630 28.92 -44.89 27.31
N ASN A 631 29.89 -44.43 26.53
CA ASN A 631 31.30 -44.81 26.68
C ASN A 631 31.88 -44.35 28.01
N GLU A 632 31.57 -43.13 28.47
CA GLU A 632 31.99 -42.64 29.78
C GLU A 632 31.41 -43.49 30.93
N VAL A 633 30.15 -43.91 30.82
CA VAL A 633 29.53 -44.81 31.80
C VAL A 633 30.22 -46.16 31.81
N LEU A 634 30.53 -46.74 30.64
CA LEU A 634 31.26 -48.01 30.53
C LEU A 634 32.67 -47.93 31.11
N LEU A 635 33.39 -46.82 30.89
CA LEU A 635 34.70 -46.60 31.50
C LEU A 635 34.60 -46.51 33.03
N ARG A 636 33.60 -45.77 33.54
CA ARG A 636 33.37 -45.65 34.99
C ARG A 636 32.96 -46.97 35.65
N THR A 637 32.20 -47.83 34.97
CA THR A 637 31.84 -49.16 35.51
C THR A 637 33.03 -50.12 35.49
N GLN A 638 33.88 -50.05 34.46
CA GLN A 638 35.14 -50.80 34.42
C GLN A 638 36.09 -50.39 35.54
N ASP A 639 36.20 -49.08 35.80
CA ASP A 639 36.96 -48.55 36.94
C ASP A 639 36.37 -49.02 38.28
N GLY A 640 35.05 -49.04 38.43
CA GLY A 640 34.37 -49.57 39.61
C GLY A 640 34.70 -51.03 39.89
N ALA A 641 34.63 -51.90 38.87
CA ALA A 641 35.00 -53.31 39.01
C ALA A 641 36.50 -53.49 39.32
N SER A 642 37.37 -52.66 38.75
CA SER A 642 38.81 -52.69 39.06
C SER A 642 39.11 -52.24 40.50
N MET A 643 38.38 -51.24 41.01
CA MET A 643 38.49 -50.74 42.38
C MET A 643 37.98 -51.76 43.38
N GLU A 644 36.87 -52.43 43.09
CA GLU A 644 36.36 -53.53 43.92
C GLU A 644 37.32 -54.73 43.94
N ARG A 645 37.88 -55.13 42.79
CA ARG A 645 38.92 -56.17 42.74
C ARG A 645 40.15 -55.82 43.58
N LYS A 646 40.62 -54.57 43.53
CA LYS A 646 41.73 -54.10 44.38
C LYS A 646 41.36 -54.15 45.88
N ARG A 647 40.12 -53.80 46.22
CA ARG A 647 39.62 -53.86 47.60
C ARG A 647 39.54 -55.31 48.11
N TRP A 648 39.11 -56.25 47.27
CA TRP A 648 39.10 -57.69 47.58
C TRP A 648 40.52 -58.24 47.74
N LEU A 649 41.44 -57.90 46.84
CA LEU A 649 42.87 -58.29 46.97
C LEU A 649 43.50 -57.76 48.27
N GLN A 650 43.17 -56.53 48.67
CA GLN A 650 43.62 -55.97 49.95
C GLN A 650 43.01 -56.69 51.16
N TYR A 651 41.74 -57.09 51.07
CA TYR A 651 41.06 -57.86 52.09
C TYR A 651 41.68 -59.25 52.24
N ASP A 652 41.93 -59.95 51.14
CA ASP A 652 42.56 -61.27 51.12
C ASP A 652 43.99 -61.20 51.65
N ALA A 653 44.80 -60.22 51.23
CA ALA A 653 46.12 -59.99 51.80
C ALA A 653 46.10 -59.64 53.29
N GLY A 654 44.99 -59.07 53.79
CA GLY A 654 44.77 -58.81 55.21
C GLY A 654 44.37 -60.07 55.99
N LEU A 655 43.67 -61.02 55.37
CA LEU A 655 43.36 -62.32 55.94
C LEU A 655 44.60 -63.21 56.02
N VAL A 656 45.39 -63.26 54.94
CA VAL A 656 46.66 -64.01 54.90
C VAL A 656 47.61 -63.53 55.99
N ARG A 657 47.80 -62.21 56.13
CA ARG A 657 48.62 -61.65 57.22
C ARG A 657 48.12 -61.98 58.62
N ARG A 658 46.79 -62.07 58.82
CA ARG A 658 46.23 -62.49 60.12
C ARG A 658 46.49 -63.97 60.39
N ALA A 659 46.36 -64.82 59.38
CA ALA A 659 46.67 -66.24 59.47
C ALA A 659 48.16 -66.48 59.73
N GLU A 660 49.06 -65.79 59.03
CA GLU A 660 50.50 -65.82 59.27
C GLU A 660 50.85 -65.34 60.69
N CYS A 661 50.27 -64.25 61.16
CA CYS A 661 50.44 -63.78 62.54
C CYS A 661 49.93 -64.79 63.58
N ALA A 662 48.81 -65.47 63.31
CA ALA A 662 48.28 -66.52 64.19
C ALA A 662 49.21 -67.75 64.21
N GLN A 663 49.72 -68.17 63.05
CA GLN A 663 50.71 -69.26 62.96
C GLN A 663 52.02 -68.91 63.67
N LEU A 664 52.52 -67.68 63.52
CA LEU A 664 53.70 -67.21 64.24
C LEU A 664 53.48 -67.12 65.76
N ARG A 665 52.27 -66.79 66.22
CA ARG A 665 51.92 -66.86 67.64
C ARG A 665 51.95 -68.29 68.15
N VAL A 666 51.30 -69.22 67.46
CA VAL A 666 51.30 -70.64 67.83
C VAL A 666 52.71 -71.21 67.85
N LEU A 667 53.57 -70.85 66.88
CA LEU A 667 54.97 -71.26 66.87
C LEU A 667 55.78 -70.66 68.03
N LYS A 668 55.54 -69.39 68.40
CA LYS A 668 56.16 -68.77 69.58
C LYS A 668 55.69 -69.40 70.89
N GLU A 669 54.42 -69.73 70.99
CA GLU A 669 53.85 -70.45 72.15
C GLU A 669 54.43 -71.87 72.24
N ALA A 670 54.61 -72.56 71.12
CA ALA A 670 55.27 -73.87 71.07
C ALA A 670 56.77 -73.80 71.44
N GLN A 671 57.47 -72.70 71.09
CA GLN A 671 58.87 -72.46 71.50
C GLN A 671 59.02 -72.07 72.98
N GLN A 672 57.96 -71.62 73.65
CA GLN A 672 57.96 -71.31 75.09
C GLN A 672 57.63 -72.53 75.97
N CYS A 673 57.12 -73.60 75.37
CA CYS A 673 56.78 -74.86 76.04
C CYS A 673 57.83 -75.98 75.84
N ALA A 674 58.93 -75.68 75.16
CA ALA A 674 60.14 -76.51 75.06
C ALA A 674 61.28 -75.86 75.85
#